data_AF-A0AAV9PLF7-F1
#
_entry.id   AF-A0AAV9PLF7-F1
#
_cell.length_a   1.000
_cell.length_b   1.000
_cell.length_c   1.000
_cell.angle_alpha   90.00
_cell.angle_beta   90.00
_cell.angle_gamma   90.00
#
_symmetry.space_group_name_H-M   'P 1'
#
loop_
_entity.id
_entity.type
_entity.pdbx_description
1 polymer ?
#
loop_
_entity_poly.entity_id
_entity_poly.type
_entity_poly.pdbx_seq_one_letter_code
_entity_poly.pdbx_strand_id
1 'polypeptide(L)'
;MAEVAGARSDAHEQRSQNQAPTSERDAINIDTAVNGKNELHSIAADDSPLSQASTVATEQRDSKHPFETIMSECDGRAQPEPCWALPPHYTSAPRPWRTTLMRAGPVSGFLAMFVAIGSIAVSLGILVASDGAAVSGWSASPSIYLATCTAIANLAMRYACIQGVVIAWWVRARKGSTLARLHYDWRSGATLGGALAAGRRTGLLGLATIFSTLALIDGPLLQRSSSVVPSTLHEPVSLQVSMAQEIARGSTGFWIASEEMDYGTHVNTPFNKTMPGVDGTKVSNDIWTFTEDFMDEVATLYYSNAPLPGLVHGCVDKCLVTIRAPAVAVVECTPYSISVDYHEAMSLLAVQRDSTGAGPLNQQAFVTAAALDPTGQSHETINLLAGYSTTTDCAGTYHYTACTLQSAIGEYNITVAGNLSSIETLGTPRIVALANDTRTNGIVEGGGHASTLAGVMAIYSEPWQSQVTAYNDRGRVSWQTYNQQRLFQYEGDYSGDCPSFVDPLGDMIASLNKLMVYTGAAMARNDFAWLDARMDPGIAAQTNTTVEGTTVGDQNVFRTDYWWFLAAALVEITCICFVAPTYWGYWRLGRSMSFSPLEIAKAFEAPLLAGCHSNSTGRDLARAVGDMPVKYGSEGSDELAFVSPKPFRGRQDPSSPMFEKQISPVLTTTPFRQQQPAPTEHSSDRPPSAPIQNFASSIRSNKALRNTTEPYIAYGSTEDLYLLCSAPAAYTIPSRNASPPEPAPTTSDGEDLGVPDNADSIWFRPKAQGGLELDVTFHTWAQIVFLHMYLLTVRLRTFPAEHAKIWHQQLLDHFFYAAEDRMATWHNISARSVRNKYLKDLWQQWRGVILSYDEGLVKGDAVLAGAVWRNLFKARVETDVRDLGLVVAWLRKELKTLEGMSDEALAEVRVRFGDLGAPEVARALERKSGKMEKPFTQEELAEGSGKQGGKA
;
A
#
# COMPACT_ATOMS: atom_id res chain seq x y z
N MET A 1 16.76 40.70 42.86
CA MET A 1 17.08 42.16 42.79
C MET A 1 16.72 42.63 41.38
N ALA A 2 16.30 43.90 41.21
CA ALA A 2 16.14 44.68 39.96
C ALA A 2 15.65 43.92 38.68
N GLU A 3 14.45 44.09 38.11
CA GLU A 3 13.50 45.23 38.00
C GLU A 3 13.88 46.33 36.98
N VAL A 4 12.85 46.90 36.31
CA VAL A 4 12.82 48.14 35.49
C VAL A 4 13.39 48.06 34.05
N ALA A 5 12.89 48.75 32.99
CA ALA A 5 11.54 49.14 32.51
C ALA A 5 11.65 49.87 31.12
N GLY A 6 10.51 50.16 30.46
CA GLY A 6 10.37 51.18 29.39
C GLY A 6 10.47 50.66 27.94
N ALA A 7 9.58 50.87 26.94
CA ALA A 7 8.35 51.66 26.72
C ALA A 7 8.48 53.00 25.93
N ARG A 8 7.54 53.20 24.97
CA ARG A 8 7.24 54.42 24.15
C ARG A 8 8.26 54.81 23.04
N SER A 9 7.87 55.49 21.94
CA SER A 9 6.54 55.86 21.40
C SER A 9 6.60 56.34 19.94
N ASP A 10 5.54 56.05 19.17
CA ASP A 10 4.78 56.90 18.23
C ASP A 10 5.41 57.86 17.20
N ALA A 11 4.60 58.11 16.16
CA ALA A 11 4.63 59.18 15.16
C ALA A 11 5.66 59.07 14.01
N HIS A 12 5.41 59.55 12.79
CA HIS A 12 4.23 59.80 11.94
C HIS A 12 4.79 60.58 10.74
N GLU A 13 4.55 60.17 9.49
CA GLU A 13 4.54 61.13 8.38
C GLU A 13 3.49 60.70 7.34
N GLN A 14 2.88 61.69 6.68
CA GLN A 14 1.85 61.49 5.66
C GLN A 14 2.28 62.17 4.36
N ARG A 15 1.93 61.58 3.22
CA ARG A 15 1.67 62.38 2.01
C ARG A 15 0.53 61.81 1.19
N SER A 16 -0.18 62.68 0.47
CA SER A 16 -1.55 62.46 0.04
C SER A 16 -1.76 62.67 -1.47
N GLN A 17 -2.78 61.99 -2.00
CA GLN A 17 -3.65 62.40 -3.12
C GLN A 17 -3.01 62.75 -4.49
N ASN A 18 -3.49 62.12 -5.56
CA ASN A 18 -4.52 62.77 -6.40
C ASN A 18 -5.19 61.89 -7.47
N GLN A 19 -6.48 62.17 -7.67
CA GLN A 19 -7.27 62.27 -8.93
C GLN A 19 -7.11 61.26 -10.10
N ALA A 20 -8.26 60.77 -10.56
CA ALA A 20 -8.56 60.52 -11.99
C ALA A 20 -9.34 61.75 -12.54
N PRO A 21 -9.46 61.97 -13.88
CA PRO A 21 -10.51 61.28 -14.67
C PRO A 21 -10.17 61.12 -16.18
N THR A 22 -11.21 60.82 -17.00
CA THR A 22 -11.29 60.83 -18.48
C THR A 22 -10.41 59.81 -19.23
N SER A 23 -10.84 59.01 -20.22
CA SER A 23 -11.93 58.98 -21.20
C SER A 23 -11.65 59.67 -22.54
N GLU A 24 -11.36 58.86 -23.56
CA GLU A 24 -11.36 59.28 -24.97
C GLU A 24 -11.90 58.14 -25.84
N ARG A 25 -12.57 58.49 -26.94
CA ARG A 25 -12.96 57.61 -28.03
C ARG A 25 -12.45 58.27 -29.30
N ASP A 26 -11.98 57.49 -30.26
CA ASP A 26 -11.94 57.97 -31.63
C ASP A 26 -12.30 56.89 -32.65
N ALA A 27 -12.94 57.32 -33.74
CA ALA A 27 -13.38 56.46 -34.83
C ALA A 27 -13.57 57.30 -36.11
N ILE A 28 -12.59 57.22 -37.01
CA ILE A 28 -12.59 57.90 -38.31
C ILE A 28 -12.41 56.83 -39.42
N ASN A 29 -12.83 57.16 -40.64
CA ASN A 29 -13.29 56.21 -41.66
C ASN A 29 -12.94 56.69 -43.10
N ILE A 30 -13.16 55.82 -44.11
CA ILE A 30 -13.37 56.11 -45.56
C ILE A 30 -12.13 56.23 -46.51
N ASP A 31 -12.34 55.70 -47.74
CA ASP A 31 -11.61 55.84 -49.04
C ASP A 31 -10.18 55.25 -49.19
N THR A 32 -9.71 54.70 -50.34
CA THR A 32 -10.21 54.38 -51.72
C THR A 32 -9.25 53.34 -52.39
N ALA A 33 -9.42 52.70 -53.58
CA ALA A 33 -10.54 52.24 -54.44
C ALA A 33 -9.95 51.47 -55.69
N VAL A 34 -10.71 51.35 -56.81
CA VAL A 34 -10.28 51.05 -58.23
C VAL A 34 -10.24 49.57 -58.75
N ASN A 35 -10.91 49.35 -59.91
CA ASN A 35 -10.90 48.22 -60.88
C ASN A 35 -11.42 46.81 -60.46
N GLY A 36 -12.12 46.03 -61.30
CA GLY A 36 -12.78 46.33 -62.60
C GLY A 36 -13.14 45.09 -63.48
N LYS A 37 -14.28 45.16 -64.20
CA LYS A 37 -14.88 44.18 -65.17
C LYS A 37 -15.49 42.89 -64.55
N ASN A 38 -16.59 42.26 -65.04
CA ASN A 38 -17.12 41.92 -66.39
C ASN A 38 -16.30 40.81 -67.11
N GLU A 39 -16.89 39.78 -67.76
CA GLU A 39 -18.31 39.43 -68.01
C GLU A 39 -18.52 37.91 -68.26
N LEU A 40 -19.72 37.51 -68.68
CA LEU A 40 -20.10 36.12 -69.03
C LEU A 40 -19.35 35.59 -70.26
N HIS A 41 -19.27 34.26 -70.39
CA HIS A 41 -19.57 33.60 -71.68
C HIS A 41 -20.10 32.16 -71.51
N SER A 42 -21.03 31.77 -72.37
CA SER A 42 -21.56 30.40 -72.59
C SER A 42 -21.35 29.98 -74.06
N ILE A 43 -22.00 28.88 -74.52
CA ILE A 43 -21.90 28.19 -75.84
C ILE A 43 -20.95 26.97 -75.79
N ALA A 44 -21.21 25.77 -76.33
CA ALA A 44 -22.35 25.16 -77.08
C ALA A 44 -22.69 23.75 -76.50
N ALA A 45 -23.82 23.05 -76.75
CA ALA A 45 -24.29 22.36 -77.98
C ALA A 45 -23.32 21.25 -78.49
N ASP A 46 -23.77 20.09 -79.00
CA ASP A 46 -25.14 19.62 -79.34
C ASP A 46 -25.25 18.06 -79.29
N ASP A 47 -26.25 17.49 -79.97
CA ASP A 47 -26.43 16.10 -80.44
C ASP A 47 -27.08 15.03 -79.51
N SER A 48 -28.35 14.77 -79.83
CA SER A 48 -29.00 13.44 -79.81
C SER A 48 -28.90 12.82 -81.24
N PRO A 49 -29.45 11.63 -81.63
CA PRO A 49 -30.46 10.79 -80.98
C PRO A 49 -30.21 9.26 -81.16
N LEU A 50 -31.30 8.47 -81.37
CA LEU A 50 -31.37 7.03 -81.72
C LEU A 50 -31.18 6.03 -80.54
N SER A 51 -31.95 4.94 -80.44
CA SER A 51 -33.13 4.48 -81.21
C SER A 51 -33.91 3.36 -80.50
N GLN A 52 -35.24 3.30 -80.71
CA GLN A 52 -36.09 2.10 -80.99
C GLN A 52 -36.02 0.82 -80.08
N ALA A 53 -36.99 -0.09 -80.06
CA ALA A 53 -38.46 -0.09 -80.32
C ALA A 53 -39.04 -1.47 -79.89
N SER A 54 -40.37 -1.64 -80.01
CA SER A 54 -41.13 -2.91 -79.95
C SER A 54 -41.26 -3.57 -78.55
N THR A 55 -42.40 -4.00 -77.99
CA THR A 55 -43.76 -4.47 -78.38
C THR A 55 -43.92 -5.99 -78.62
N VAL A 56 -44.99 -6.56 -78.02
CA VAL A 56 -45.60 -7.90 -78.29
C VAL A 56 -44.76 -9.09 -77.74
N ALA A 57 -45.32 -10.18 -77.18
CA ALA A 57 -46.69 -10.70 -77.20
C ALA A 57 -47.26 -11.15 -75.82
N THR A 58 -48.56 -11.48 -75.84
CA THR A 58 -49.35 -12.21 -74.84
C THR A 58 -48.99 -13.71 -74.74
N GLU A 59 -49.27 -14.33 -73.59
CA GLU A 59 -50.13 -15.54 -73.57
C GLU A 59 -50.89 -15.69 -72.23
N GLN A 60 -52.04 -16.36 -72.25
CA GLN A 60 -52.88 -16.70 -71.09
C GLN A 60 -52.79 -18.20 -70.80
N ARG A 61 -52.93 -18.61 -69.53
CA ARG A 61 -53.84 -19.74 -69.22
C ARG A 61 -54.30 -19.80 -67.77
N ASP A 62 -55.48 -20.40 -67.61
CA ASP A 62 -56.34 -20.32 -66.43
C ASP A 62 -56.19 -21.50 -65.45
N SER A 63 -57.11 -21.52 -64.48
CA SER A 63 -57.51 -22.58 -63.55
C SER A 63 -56.80 -22.59 -62.18
N LYS A 64 -57.52 -22.71 -61.04
CA LYS A 64 -58.97 -22.93 -60.83
C LYS A 64 -59.39 -22.41 -59.44
N HIS A 65 -60.56 -21.76 -59.35
CA HIS A 65 -61.36 -21.73 -58.11
C HIS A 65 -62.16 -23.05 -57.97
N PRO A 66 -62.68 -23.36 -56.77
CA PRO A 66 -64.13 -23.17 -56.59
C PRO A 66 -64.55 -22.63 -55.20
N PHE A 67 -65.86 -22.43 -55.04
CA PHE A 67 -66.63 -22.10 -53.83
C PHE A 67 -66.56 -20.68 -53.25
N GLU A 68 -67.44 -19.83 -53.81
CA GLU A 68 -68.20 -18.83 -53.04
C GLU A 68 -69.40 -19.48 -52.30
N THR A 69 -70.17 -18.64 -51.60
CA THR A 69 -71.58 -18.84 -51.21
C THR A 69 -71.88 -19.69 -49.97
N ILE A 70 -71.90 -19.02 -48.80
CA ILE A 70 -73.16 -18.83 -48.05
C ILE A 70 -73.19 -17.40 -47.47
N MET A 71 -74.04 -16.53 -48.00
CA MET A 71 -75.01 -15.71 -47.25
C MET A 71 -75.85 -14.88 -48.23
N SER A 72 -77.14 -15.21 -48.30
CA SER A 72 -78.21 -14.40 -48.89
C SER A 72 -79.22 -14.10 -47.78
N GLU A 73 -79.98 -13.01 -47.94
CA GLU A 73 -81.18 -12.67 -47.18
C GLU A 73 -81.06 -12.59 -45.64
N CYS A 74 -80.78 -11.38 -45.16
CA CYS A 74 -81.48 -10.81 -44.00
C CYS A 74 -81.76 -9.33 -44.25
N ASP A 75 -83.00 -9.00 -44.56
CA ASP A 75 -83.47 -7.63 -44.76
C ASP A 75 -83.89 -6.98 -43.42
N GLY A 76 -83.82 -5.64 -43.35
CA GLY A 76 -84.66 -4.85 -42.46
C GLY A 76 -84.48 -4.98 -40.93
N ARG A 77 -83.25 -4.82 -40.39
CA ARG A 77 -83.08 -4.27 -39.02
C ARG A 77 -81.68 -3.71 -38.73
N ALA A 78 -81.63 -2.62 -37.96
CA ALA A 78 -80.39 -1.93 -37.63
C ALA A 78 -79.49 -2.73 -36.67
N GLN A 79 -78.19 -2.74 -36.96
CA GLN A 79 -77.10 -3.16 -36.08
C GLN A 79 -76.28 -1.92 -35.66
N PRO A 80 -75.70 -1.87 -34.45
CA PRO A 80 -74.93 -0.73 -33.98
C PRO A 80 -73.53 -0.66 -34.62
N GLU A 81 -72.96 0.55 -34.69
CA GLU A 81 -71.56 0.74 -35.08
C GLU A 81 -70.59 0.14 -34.03
N PRO A 82 -69.40 -0.34 -34.44
CA PRO A 82 -68.43 -0.93 -33.52
C PRO A 82 -67.88 0.10 -32.53
N CYS A 83 -68.00 -0.21 -31.23
CA CYS A 83 -67.76 0.69 -30.09
C CYS A 83 -66.32 1.21 -29.88
N TRP A 84 -65.43 1.10 -30.86
CA TRP A 84 -64.05 1.62 -30.81
C TRP A 84 -63.77 2.74 -31.82
N ALA A 85 -64.79 3.20 -32.57
CA ALA A 85 -64.67 4.33 -33.48
C ALA A 85 -64.18 5.61 -32.74
N LEU A 86 -62.91 5.97 -32.95
CA LEU A 86 -62.32 7.22 -32.46
C LEU A 86 -63.13 8.42 -32.98
N PRO A 87 -63.44 9.44 -32.15
CA PRO A 87 -64.18 10.61 -32.60
C PRO A 87 -63.44 11.32 -33.76
N PRO A 88 -64.16 11.85 -34.76
CA PRO A 88 -63.63 12.20 -36.10
C PRO A 88 -62.69 13.41 -36.16
N HIS A 89 -62.06 13.81 -35.05
CA HIS A 89 -61.19 14.98 -34.93
C HIS A 89 -59.71 14.65 -34.68
N TYR A 90 -59.32 13.38 -34.62
CA TYR A 90 -57.93 12.93 -34.38
C TYR A 90 -57.23 12.28 -35.58
N THR A 91 -57.59 12.67 -36.81
CA THR A 91 -56.85 12.31 -38.03
C THR A 91 -55.49 13.02 -38.09
N SER A 92 -54.47 12.39 -37.51
CA SER A 92 -53.09 12.90 -37.52
C SER A 92 -52.61 13.15 -38.96
N ALA A 93 -52.23 14.39 -39.28
CA ALA A 93 -51.87 14.80 -40.64
C ALA A 93 -50.79 13.88 -41.28
N PRO A 94 -50.97 13.45 -42.54
CA PRO A 94 -50.15 12.41 -43.15
C PRO A 94 -48.68 12.83 -43.28
N ARG A 95 -47.79 12.12 -42.57
CA ARG A 95 -46.34 12.37 -42.64
C ARG A 95 -45.71 11.55 -43.77
N PRO A 96 -45.28 12.17 -44.89
CA PRO A 96 -44.74 11.45 -46.03
C PRO A 96 -43.47 10.67 -45.65
N TRP A 97 -43.38 9.43 -46.12
CA TRP A 97 -42.23 8.57 -45.87
C TRP A 97 -41.00 9.06 -46.64
N ARG A 98 -40.15 9.88 -46.02
CA ARG A 98 -38.99 10.51 -46.65
C ARG A 98 -37.68 9.87 -46.18
N THR A 99 -37.13 8.97 -46.99
CA THR A 99 -35.78 8.41 -46.80
C THR A 99 -34.73 9.48 -47.09
N THR A 100 -34.17 10.12 -46.04
CA THR A 100 -33.11 11.12 -46.17
C THR A 100 -31.91 10.75 -45.31
N LEU A 101 -30.70 10.88 -45.87
CA LEU A 101 -29.47 10.39 -45.24
C LEU A 101 -29.15 11.10 -43.91
N MET A 102 -29.41 12.42 -43.83
CA MET A 102 -28.93 13.26 -42.73
C MET A 102 -30.02 13.84 -41.80
N ARG A 103 -31.31 13.82 -42.17
CA ARG A 103 -32.34 14.59 -41.43
C ARG A 103 -33.05 13.85 -40.28
N ALA A 104 -32.86 12.54 -40.16
CA ALA A 104 -33.41 11.71 -39.09
C ALA A 104 -32.59 10.43 -38.83
N GLY A 105 -31.26 10.48 -39.04
CA GLY A 105 -30.36 9.37 -38.76
C GLY A 105 -30.21 9.09 -37.25
N PRO A 106 -29.63 7.94 -36.86
CA PRO A 106 -29.37 7.56 -35.48
C PRO A 106 -28.13 8.28 -34.91
N VAL A 107 -28.14 9.62 -34.98
CA VAL A 107 -26.99 10.49 -34.69
C VAL A 107 -26.43 10.26 -33.29
N SER A 108 -27.27 10.04 -32.28
CA SER A 108 -26.82 9.77 -30.90
C SER A 108 -26.02 8.48 -30.76
N GLY A 109 -26.33 7.46 -31.58
CA GLY A 109 -25.61 6.18 -31.58
C GLY A 109 -24.22 6.30 -32.22
N PHE A 110 -24.12 7.01 -33.35
CA PHE A 110 -22.82 7.34 -33.96
C PHE A 110 -21.99 8.27 -33.06
N LEU A 111 -22.61 9.28 -32.44
CA LEU A 111 -21.95 10.18 -31.50
C LEU A 111 -21.37 9.42 -30.30
N ALA A 112 -22.12 8.48 -29.72
CA ALA A 112 -21.63 7.63 -28.63
C ALA A 112 -20.43 6.76 -29.07
N MET A 113 -20.45 6.24 -30.30
CA MET A 113 -19.32 5.49 -30.86
C MET A 113 -18.08 6.37 -31.11
N PHE A 114 -18.26 7.64 -31.50
CA PHE A 114 -17.17 8.62 -31.57
C PHE A 114 -16.64 9.03 -30.19
N VAL A 115 -17.50 9.12 -29.17
CA VAL A 115 -17.08 9.35 -27.78
C VAL A 115 -16.21 8.21 -27.27
N ALA A 116 -16.54 6.95 -27.56
CA ALA A 116 -15.70 5.80 -27.22
C ALA A 116 -14.30 5.87 -27.87
N ILE A 117 -14.24 6.16 -29.18
CA ILE A 117 -12.96 6.37 -29.89
C ILE A 117 -12.17 7.55 -29.28
N GLY A 118 -12.86 8.63 -28.92
CA GLY A 118 -12.27 9.78 -28.22
C GLY A 118 -11.66 9.41 -26.87
N SER A 119 -12.35 8.60 -26.06
CA SER A 119 -11.83 8.09 -24.78
C SER A 119 -10.54 7.26 -24.94
N ILE A 120 -10.40 6.45 -25.99
CA ILE A 120 -9.14 5.72 -26.28
C ILE A 120 -8.00 6.72 -26.55
N ALA A 121 -8.23 7.72 -27.40
CA ALA A 121 -7.22 8.72 -27.76
C ALA A 121 -6.81 9.60 -26.56
N VAL A 122 -7.77 10.02 -25.73
CA VAL A 122 -7.49 10.75 -24.48
C VAL A 122 -6.72 9.88 -23.49
N SER A 123 -7.06 8.58 -23.37
CA SER A 123 -6.34 7.65 -22.50
C SER A 123 -4.88 7.47 -22.91
N LEU A 124 -4.60 7.39 -24.22
CA LEU A 124 -3.22 7.38 -24.74
C LEU A 124 -2.49 8.69 -24.41
N GLY A 125 -3.14 9.84 -24.60
CA GLY A 125 -2.56 11.15 -24.28
C GLY A 125 -2.19 11.30 -22.80
N ILE A 126 -3.04 10.81 -21.89
CA ILE A 126 -2.75 10.76 -20.45
C ILE A 126 -1.52 9.91 -20.16
N LEU A 127 -1.46 8.69 -20.70
CA LEU A 127 -0.34 7.76 -20.47
C LEU A 127 0.99 8.33 -20.95
N VAL A 128 1.03 8.87 -22.17
CA VAL A 128 2.23 9.50 -22.76
C VAL A 128 2.64 10.76 -21.99
N ALA A 129 1.69 11.58 -21.51
CA ALA A 129 2.01 12.75 -20.71
C ALA A 129 2.52 12.41 -19.29
N SER A 130 2.18 11.23 -18.77
CA SER A 130 2.59 10.78 -17.44
C SER A 130 3.89 9.99 -17.38
N ASP A 131 4.34 9.41 -18.49
CA ASP A 131 5.49 8.50 -18.54
C ASP A 131 6.80 9.23 -18.17
N GLY A 132 7.45 8.82 -17.08
CA GLY A 132 8.63 9.49 -16.52
C GLY A 132 8.33 10.74 -15.67
N ALA A 133 7.07 11.13 -15.48
CA ALA A 133 6.72 12.29 -14.67
C ALA A 133 6.72 11.96 -13.16
N ALA A 134 7.23 12.89 -12.35
CA ALA A 134 7.18 12.82 -10.89
C ALA A 134 5.73 12.81 -10.36
N VAL A 135 5.46 11.96 -9.37
CA VAL A 135 4.11 11.82 -8.78
C VAL A 135 3.61 13.14 -8.17
N SER A 136 4.50 13.98 -7.63
CA SER A 136 4.19 15.30 -7.06
C SER A 136 3.78 16.35 -8.11
N GLY A 137 4.10 16.14 -9.39
CA GLY A 137 3.73 17.07 -10.48
C GLY A 137 2.27 16.95 -10.94
N TRP A 138 1.52 15.95 -10.46
CA TRP A 138 0.17 15.64 -10.92
C TRP A 138 -0.87 15.88 -9.82
N SER A 139 -1.88 16.72 -10.08
CA SER A 139 -2.96 17.04 -9.13
C SER A 139 -3.89 15.85 -8.81
N ALA A 140 -3.89 14.83 -9.66
CA ALA A 140 -4.56 13.54 -9.47
C ALA A 140 -3.80 12.50 -10.29
N SER A 141 -3.77 11.23 -9.85
CA SER A 141 -2.99 10.20 -10.55
C SER A 141 -3.58 9.87 -11.94
N PRO A 142 -2.74 9.53 -12.94
CA PRO A 142 -3.18 9.15 -14.30
C PRO A 142 -4.30 8.09 -14.30
N SER A 143 -4.22 7.12 -13.39
CA SER A 143 -5.22 6.06 -13.18
C SER A 143 -6.64 6.55 -12.92
N ILE A 144 -6.82 7.73 -12.31
CA ILE A 144 -8.14 8.33 -12.06
C ILE A 144 -8.75 8.82 -13.38
N TYR A 145 -7.97 9.57 -14.17
CA TYR A 145 -8.40 10.05 -15.49
C TYR A 145 -8.69 8.88 -16.45
N LEU A 146 -7.86 7.85 -16.43
CA LEU A 146 -8.07 6.61 -17.20
C LEU A 146 -9.38 5.92 -16.80
N ALA A 147 -9.62 5.71 -15.51
CA ALA A 147 -10.87 5.10 -15.02
C ALA A 147 -12.12 5.92 -15.43
N THR A 148 -12.02 7.26 -15.42
CA THR A 148 -13.08 8.14 -15.94
C THR A 148 -13.32 7.94 -17.44
N CYS A 149 -12.26 7.89 -18.25
CA CYS A 149 -12.35 7.65 -19.69
C CYS A 149 -13.00 6.30 -20.01
N THR A 150 -12.64 5.23 -19.29
CA THR A 150 -13.22 3.89 -19.45
C THR A 150 -14.69 3.83 -19.07
N ALA A 151 -15.11 4.53 -18.02
CA ALA A 151 -16.51 4.59 -17.60
C ALA A 151 -17.39 5.29 -18.65
N ILE A 152 -16.88 6.39 -19.24
CA ILE A 152 -17.54 7.12 -20.32
C ILE A 152 -17.64 6.24 -21.59
N ALA A 153 -16.54 5.57 -21.97
CA ALA A 153 -16.49 4.69 -23.14
C ALA A 153 -17.50 3.54 -23.04
N ASN A 154 -17.48 2.80 -21.92
CA ASN A 154 -18.39 1.69 -21.67
C ASN A 154 -19.87 2.08 -21.71
N LEU A 155 -20.23 3.22 -21.09
CA LEU A 155 -21.60 3.73 -21.11
C LEU A 155 -22.02 4.12 -22.54
N ALA A 156 -21.13 4.77 -23.29
CA ALA A 156 -21.36 5.18 -24.67
C ALA A 156 -21.54 3.97 -25.60
N MET A 157 -20.65 2.97 -25.54
CA MET A 157 -20.76 1.75 -26.36
C MET A 157 -21.97 0.90 -26.01
N ARG A 158 -22.36 0.82 -24.74
CA ARG A 158 -23.60 0.14 -24.36
C ARG A 158 -24.85 0.86 -24.88
N TYR A 159 -24.87 2.20 -24.85
CA TYR A 159 -25.93 2.98 -25.49
C TYR A 159 -25.96 2.78 -27.01
N ALA A 160 -24.79 2.80 -27.67
CA ALA A 160 -24.66 2.58 -29.10
C ALA A 160 -25.15 1.18 -29.53
N CYS A 161 -24.88 0.14 -28.75
CA CYS A 161 -25.41 -1.20 -29.00
C CYS A 161 -26.95 -1.23 -28.94
N ILE A 162 -27.56 -0.62 -27.91
CA ILE A 162 -29.02 -0.59 -27.75
C ILE A 162 -29.70 0.13 -28.92
N GLN A 163 -29.17 1.28 -29.37
CA GLN A 163 -29.70 1.97 -30.56
C GLN A 163 -29.52 1.13 -31.83
N GLY A 164 -28.37 0.47 -31.99
CA GLY A 164 -28.08 -0.46 -33.09
C GLY A 164 -29.10 -1.60 -33.20
N VAL A 165 -29.47 -2.20 -32.07
CA VAL A 165 -30.49 -3.26 -31.98
C VAL A 165 -31.87 -2.77 -32.43
N VAL A 166 -32.29 -1.57 -32.00
CA VAL A 166 -33.56 -0.95 -32.44
C VAL A 166 -33.57 -0.79 -33.97
N ILE A 167 -32.51 -0.22 -34.55
CA ILE A 167 -32.39 0.02 -36.00
C ILE A 167 -32.49 -1.29 -36.77
N ALA A 168 -31.68 -2.28 -36.40
CA ALA A 168 -31.64 -3.57 -37.08
C ALA A 168 -32.97 -4.33 -37.01
N TRP A 169 -33.68 -4.24 -35.87
CA TRP A 169 -35.01 -4.84 -35.69
C TRP A 169 -36.03 -4.22 -36.64
N TRP A 170 -36.13 -2.89 -36.68
CA TRP A 170 -37.06 -2.18 -37.57
C TRP A 170 -36.71 -2.34 -39.06
N VAL A 171 -35.42 -2.35 -39.41
CA VAL A 171 -34.95 -2.64 -40.78
C VAL A 171 -35.28 -4.07 -41.21
N ARG A 172 -35.34 -5.03 -40.27
CA ARG A 172 -35.77 -6.42 -40.53
C ARG A 172 -37.29 -6.54 -40.64
N ALA A 173 -38.05 -5.91 -39.74
CA ALA A 173 -39.51 -5.87 -39.82
C ALA A 173 -39.98 -5.29 -41.18
N ARG A 174 -39.38 -4.17 -41.63
CA ARG A 174 -39.68 -3.50 -42.91
C ARG A 174 -39.31 -4.30 -44.19
N LYS A 175 -38.71 -5.48 -44.06
CA LYS A 175 -38.39 -6.41 -45.17
C LYS A 175 -39.33 -7.62 -45.23
N GLY A 176 -40.23 -7.78 -44.27
CA GLY A 176 -40.92 -9.04 -44.00
C GLY A 176 -40.08 -9.94 -43.09
N SER A 177 -40.66 -10.39 -41.99
CA SER A 177 -40.04 -11.30 -41.02
C SER A 177 -41.12 -11.97 -40.16
N THR A 178 -40.83 -13.12 -39.57
CA THR A 178 -41.78 -13.77 -38.65
C THR A 178 -41.70 -13.15 -37.25
N LEU A 179 -42.82 -13.14 -36.53
CA LEU A 179 -42.89 -12.71 -35.12
C LEU A 179 -41.87 -13.44 -34.23
N ALA A 180 -41.70 -14.74 -34.42
CA ALA A 180 -40.72 -15.54 -33.70
C ALA A 180 -39.26 -15.06 -33.95
N ARG A 181 -38.94 -14.66 -35.19
CA ARG A 181 -37.62 -14.10 -35.53
C ARG A 181 -37.42 -12.71 -34.91
N LEU A 182 -38.43 -11.84 -34.97
CA LEU A 182 -38.40 -10.53 -34.35
C LEU A 182 -38.27 -10.60 -32.82
N HIS A 183 -38.95 -11.55 -32.16
CA HIS A 183 -38.77 -11.82 -30.73
C HIS A 183 -37.34 -12.30 -30.41
N TYR A 184 -36.78 -13.21 -31.21
CA TYR A 184 -35.43 -13.72 -31.03
C TYR A 184 -34.36 -12.63 -31.22
N ASP A 185 -34.51 -11.79 -32.24
CA ASP A 185 -33.60 -10.67 -32.51
C ASP A 185 -33.69 -9.58 -31.43
N TRP A 186 -34.88 -9.30 -30.89
CA TRP A 186 -35.05 -8.46 -29.71
C TRP A 186 -34.38 -9.09 -28.47
N ARG A 187 -34.65 -10.36 -28.16
CA ARG A 187 -34.13 -11.04 -26.96
C ARG A 187 -32.61 -11.12 -26.93
N SER A 188 -31.98 -11.40 -28.08
CA SER A 188 -30.53 -11.47 -28.24
C SER A 188 -29.84 -10.11 -28.35
N GLY A 189 -30.56 -9.06 -28.79
CA GLY A 189 -30.06 -7.68 -28.78
C GLY A 189 -30.24 -6.94 -27.44
N ALA A 190 -31.29 -7.26 -26.68
CA ALA A 190 -31.64 -6.53 -25.46
C ALA A 190 -30.97 -7.08 -24.18
N THR A 191 -30.58 -8.36 -24.16
CA THR A 191 -30.10 -9.03 -22.94
C THR A 191 -28.90 -9.94 -23.18
N LEU A 192 -27.90 -9.87 -22.30
CA LEU A 192 -26.73 -10.76 -22.36
C LEU A 192 -27.14 -12.23 -22.21
N GLY A 193 -28.06 -12.55 -21.30
CA GLY A 193 -28.61 -13.90 -21.15
C GLY A 193 -29.31 -14.40 -22.42
N GLY A 194 -30.01 -13.53 -23.16
CA GLY A 194 -30.60 -13.85 -24.46
C GLY A 194 -29.57 -14.03 -25.58
N ALA A 195 -28.46 -13.29 -25.53
CA ALA A 195 -27.33 -13.47 -26.45
C ALA A 195 -26.57 -14.79 -26.17
N LEU A 196 -26.32 -15.12 -24.91
CA LEU A 196 -25.62 -16.36 -24.53
C LEU A 196 -26.48 -17.61 -24.77
N ALA A 197 -27.77 -17.58 -24.41
CA ALA A 197 -28.71 -18.70 -24.63
C ALA A 197 -28.96 -19.01 -26.13
N ALA A 198 -28.57 -18.11 -27.04
CA ALA A 198 -28.59 -18.38 -28.48
C ALA A 198 -27.49 -19.36 -28.93
N GLY A 199 -26.39 -19.51 -28.18
CA GLY A 199 -25.28 -20.41 -28.50
C GLY A 199 -24.79 -20.27 -29.95
N ARG A 200 -24.63 -21.38 -30.66
CA ARG A 200 -24.21 -21.41 -32.09
C ARG A 200 -25.16 -20.70 -33.08
N ARG A 201 -26.31 -20.17 -32.63
CA ARG A 201 -27.25 -19.39 -33.46
C ARG A 201 -27.11 -17.87 -33.28
N THR A 202 -26.18 -17.39 -32.46
CA THR A 202 -25.88 -15.96 -32.30
C THR A 202 -25.59 -15.28 -33.63
N GLY A 203 -26.52 -14.44 -34.09
CA GLY A 203 -26.25 -13.50 -35.17
C GLY A 203 -25.50 -12.26 -34.67
N LEU A 204 -25.20 -11.35 -35.60
CA LEU A 204 -24.55 -10.05 -35.35
C LEU A 204 -25.07 -9.30 -34.11
N LEU A 205 -26.39 -9.31 -33.87
CA LEU A 205 -27.01 -8.66 -32.72
C LEU A 205 -26.59 -9.27 -31.38
N GLY A 206 -26.48 -10.60 -31.30
CA GLY A 206 -25.99 -11.27 -30.10
C GLY A 206 -24.51 -10.99 -29.86
N LEU A 207 -23.70 -10.92 -30.93
CA LEU A 207 -22.27 -10.57 -30.84
C LEU A 207 -22.08 -9.13 -30.37
N ALA A 208 -22.84 -8.17 -30.91
CA ALA A 208 -22.82 -6.78 -30.45
C ALA A 208 -23.19 -6.66 -28.96
N THR A 209 -24.23 -7.38 -28.50
CA THR A 209 -24.61 -7.44 -27.08
C THR A 209 -23.50 -8.04 -26.21
N ILE A 210 -22.83 -9.11 -26.67
CA ILE A 210 -21.75 -9.75 -25.93
C ILE A 210 -20.54 -8.82 -25.82
N PHE A 211 -20.00 -8.30 -26.93
CA PHE A 211 -18.81 -7.45 -26.88
C PHE A 211 -19.06 -6.11 -26.15
N SER A 212 -20.24 -5.49 -26.29
CA SER A 212 -20.62 -4.30 -25.50
C SER A 212 -20.97 -4.60 -24.02
N THR A 213 -20.84 -5.85 -23.58
CA THR A 213 -20.77 -6.21 -22.15
C THR A 213 -19.37 -6.60 -21.70
N LEU A 214 -18.48 -6.99 -22.63
CA LEU A 214 -17.10 -7.37 -22.34
C LEU A 214 -16.13 -6.17 -22.27
N ALA A 215 -16.47 -5.02 -22.87
CA ALA A 215 -15.69 -3.76 -22.75
C ALA A 215 -15.47 -3.29 -21.29
N LEU A 216 -16.19 -3.85 -20.31
CA LEU A 216 -15.93 -3.65 -18.88
C LEU A 216 -14.57 -4.19 -18.43
N ILE A 217 -13.94 -5.08 -19.21
CA ILE A 217 -12.59 -5.63 -18.99
C ILE A 217 -11.51 -4.54 -19.17
N ASP A 218 -11.81 -3.47 -19.91
CA ASP A 218 -10.83 -2.43 -20.26
C ASP A 218 -10.45 -1.55 -19.05
N GLY A 219 -11.26 -1.55 -17.99
CA GLY A 219 -10.94 -0.88 -16.73
C GLY A 219 -9.73 -1.52 -16.04
N PRO A 220 -9.79 -2.81 -15.69
CA PRO A 220 -8.64 -3.58 -15.22
C PRO A 220 -7.40 -3.54 -16.13
N LEU A 221 -7.58 -3.47 -17.46
CA LEU A 221 -6.44 -3.36 -18.39
C LEU A 221 -5.79 -1.96 -18.32
N LEU A 222 -6.56 -0.88 -18.45
CA LEU A 222 -6.02 0.48 -18.38
C LEU A 222 -5.45 0.81 -16.99
N GLN A 223 -6.01 0.24 -15.91
CA GLN A 223 -5.41 0.31 -14.56
C GLN A 223 -4.04 -0.36 -14.44
N ARG A 224 -3.66 -1.27 -15.35
CA ARG A 224 -2.33 -1.89 -15.39
C ARG A 224 -1.35 -1.21 -16.34
N SER A 225 -1.84 -0.32 -17.21
CA SER A 225 -1.00 0.43 -18.15
C SER A 225 -0.20 1.58 -17.53
N SER A 226 -0.44 1.92 -16.26
CA SER A 226 0.33 2.90 -15.50
C SER A 226 0.74 2.30 -14.16
N SER A 227 2.01 2.47 -13.79
CA SER A 227 2.62 2.02 -12.54
C SER A 227 3.44 3.14 -11.91
N VAL A 228 3.78 3.01 -10.62
CA VAL A 228 4.71 3.92 -9.93
C VAL A 228 5.98 3.15 -9.63
N VAL A 229 7.13 3.77 -9.91
CA VAL A 229 8.46 3.18 -9.74
C VAL A 229 9.35 4.23 -9.05
N PRO A 230 10.14 3.86 -8.02
CA PRO A 230 11.12 4.78 -7.45
C PRO A 230 12.26 5.03 -8.45
N SER A 231 12.71 6.28 -8.50
CA SER A 231 13.88 6.69 -9.27
C SER A 231 14.79 7.52 -8.38
N THR A 232 16.07 7.15 -8.32
CA THR A 232 17.07 7.85 -7.52
C THR A 232 17.41 9.21 -8.15
N LEU A 233 17.11 10.28 -7.43
CA LEU A 233 17.57 11.63 -7.76
C LEU A 233 18.95 11.86 -7.10
N HIS A 234 19.87 12.43 -7.87
CA HIS A 234 21.20 12.83 -7.41
C HIS A 234 21.35 14.34 -7.52
N GLU A 235 21.30 15.05 -6.39
CA GLU A 235 21.59 16.49 -6.34
C GLU A 235 22.91 16.73 -5.58
N PRO A 236 23.77 17.66 -6.03
CA PRO A 236 25.02 17.99 -5.35
C PRO A 236 24.73 18.87 -4.11
N VAL A 237 25.32 18.52 -2.97
CA VAL A 237 25.16 19.25 -1.70
C VAL A 237 26.52 19.43 -1.03
N SER A 238 26.81 20.66 -0.58
CA SER A 238 27.99 20.98 0.22
C SER A 238 27.80 20.56 1.67
N LEU A 239 28.63 19.64 2.16
CA LEU A 239 28.64 19.15 3.53
C LEU A 239 29.85 19.70 4.28
N GLN A 240 29.74 19.90 5.59
CA GLN A 240 30.87 20.21 6.47
C GLN A 240 31.34 18.91 7.14
N VAL A 241 32.65 18.64 7.15
CA VAL A 241 33.25 17.43 7.70
C VAL A 241 34.31 17.78 8.75
N SER A 242 34.22 17.15 9.93
CA SER A 242 35.15 17.31 11.05
C SER A 242 35.97 16.04 11.24
N MET A 243 37.21 16.04 10.76
CA MET A 243 38.10 14.87 10.74
C MET A 243 39.57 15.30 10.65
N ALA A 244 40.46 14.71 11.45
CA ALA A 244 41.90 14.79 11.23
C ALA A 244 42.31 13.82 10.11
N GLN A 245 43.11 14.24 9.14
CA GLN A 245 43.40 13.40 7.95
C GLN A 245 44.44 12.30 8.21
N GLU A 246 45.22 12.42 9.29
CA GLU A 246 46.18 11.45 9.80
C GLU A 246 46.13 11.42 11.35
N ILE A 247 46.85 10.50 11.98
CA ILE A 247 47.06 10.54 13.43
C ILE A 247 48.27 11.43 13.71
N ALA A 248 48.08 12.44 14.56
CA ALA A 248 49.14 13.38 14.90
C ALA A 248 50.27 12.71 15.71
N ARG A 249 51.51 13.13 15.44
CA ARG A 249 52.71 12.40 15.88
C ARG A 249 52.82 12.29 17.40
N GLY A 250 53.11 11.07 17.87
CA GLY A 250 53.44 10.80 19.28
C GLY A 250 52.28 11.03 20.26
N SER A 251 51.02 10.93 19.80
CA SER A 251 49.88 11.47 20.54
C SER A 251 48.81 10.47 21.02
N THR A 252 48.87 9.18 20.72
CA THR A 252 47.78 8.24 21.14
C THR A 252 48.12 7.48 22.41
N GLY A 253 49.40 7.43 22.77
CA GLY A 253 49.87 6.57 23.85
C GLY A 253 51.37 6.54 24.00
N PHE A 254 51.81 5.65 24.88
CA PHE A 254 53.23 5.32 25.06
C PHE A 254 53.45 3.81 25.08
N TRP A 255 54.69 3.39 24.81
CA TRP A 255 55.12 1.99 24.89
C TRP A 255 56.33 1.81 25.81
N ILE A 256 56.47 0.60 26.35
CA ILE A 256 57.58 0.15 27.22
C ILE A 256 57.95 -1.27 26.80
N ALA A 257 59.23 -1.61 26.67
CA ALA A 257 59.64 -2.99 26.43
C ALA A 257 59.55 -3.82 27.73
N SER A 258 59.15 -5.09 27.68
CA SER A 258 59.06 -5.92 28.90
C SER A 258 60.40 -6.09 29.63
N GLU A 259 61.54 -5.91 28.97
CA GLU A 259 62.87 -5.92 29.61
C GLU A 259 63.13 -4.67 30.48
N GLU A 260 62.31 -3.63 30.35
CA GLU A 260 62.35 -2.38 31.11
C GLU A 260 61.36 -2.39 32.31
N MET A 261 60.51 -3.42 32.42
CA MET A 261 59.56 -3.59 33.53
C MET A 261 60.03 -4.61 34.57
N ASP A 262 60.12 -4.20 35.83
CA ASP A 262 60.45 -5.07 36.98
C ASP A 262 59.23 -5.89 37.49
N TYR A 263 58.27 -6.21 36.60
CA TYR A 263 57.06 -6.98 36.91
C TYR A 263 57.13 -8.40 36.33
N GLY A 264 56.78 -9.39 37.17
CA GLY A 264 56.87 -10.81 36.81
C GLY A 264 56.04 -11.18 35.57
N THR A 265 56.67 -11.86 34.63
CA THR A 265 56.13 -12.12 33.28
C THR A 265 54.91 -13.05 33.28
N HIS A 266 53.72 -12.47 33.18
CA HIS A 266 52.48 -13.16 32.80
C HIS A 266 51.73 -12.34 31.74
N VAL A 267 52.17 -12.48 30.48
CA VAL A 267 51.48 -11.94 29.30
C VAL A 267 50.84 -13.09 28.54
N ASN A 268 49.54 -13.01 28.26
CA ASN A 268 48.80 -14.04 27.51
C ASN A 268 48.95 -13.84 25.98
N THR A 269 50.16 -13.54 25.51
CA THR A 269 50.41 -13.28 24.09
C THR A 269 50.27 -14.55 23.25
N PRO A 270 49.73 -14.47 22.01
CA PRO A 270 49.72 -15.60 21.06
C PRO A 270 51.10 -16.19 20.70
N PHE A 271 52.19 -15.52 21.09
CA PHE A 271 53.57 -15.93 20.83
C PHE A 271 54.47 -15.69 22.05
N ASN A 272 55.39 -16.62 22.32
CA ASN A 272 56.44 -16.44 23.32
C ASN A 272 57.51 -15.45 22.81
N LYS A 273 57.46 -14.21 23.33
CA LYS A 273 58.31 -13.04 23.04
C LYS A 273 58.35 -12.52 21.59
N THR A 274 58.29 -13.39 20.58
CA THR A 274 58.45 -13.00 19.17
C THR A 274 57.50 -13.74 18.24
N MET A 275 56.93 -13.03 17.27
CA MET A 275 56.11 -13.59 16.18
C MET A 275 56.82 -13.50 14.82
N PRO A 276 56.40 -14.27 13.79
CA PRO A 276 56.97 -14.18 12.44
C PRO A 276 56.72 -12.82 11.78
N GLY A 277 57.76 -12.24 11.17
CA GLY A 277 57.69 -11.08 10.29
C GLY A 277 57.77 -11.44 8.80
N VAL A 278 57.57 -10.44 7.94
CA VAL A 278 57.47 -10.52 6.46
C VAL A 278 58.69 -11.18 5.79
N ASP A 279 59.88 -10.97 6.34
CA ASP A 279 61.16 -11.53 5.86
C ASP A 279 61.51 -12.90 6.48
N GLY A 280 60.62 -13.48 7.30
CA GLY A 280 61.00 -14.55 8.25
C GLY A 280 61.85 -14.04 9.43
N THR A 281 61.95 -12.71 9.57
CA THR A 281 62.45 -12.03 10.78
C THR A 281 61.55 -12.32 11.98
N LYS A 282 62.03 -12.00 13.18
CA LYS A 282 61.29 -12.13 14.43
C LYS A 282 60.92 -10.74 14.96
N VAL A 283 59.63 -10.40 14.88
CA VAL A 283 59.09 -9.16 15.45
C VAL A 283 58.87 -9.38 16.94
N SER A 284 59.27 -8.42 17.78
CA SER A 284 58.95 -8.46 19.21
C SER A 284 57.44 -8.32 19.41
N ASN A 285 56.87 -9.22 20.21
CA ASN A 285 55.52 -9.10 20.75
C ASN A 285 55.58 -8.93 22.29
N ASP A 286 56.72 -8.45 22.80
CA ASP A 286 57.06 -8.26 24.22
C ASP A 286 57.19 -6.75 24.52
N ILE A 287 56.26 -5.97 23.96
CA ILE A 287 56.16 -4.51 24.03
C ILE A 287 54.76 -4.17 24.54
N TRP A 288 54.70 -3.50 25.68
CA TRP A 288 53.45 -3.01 26.26
C TRP A 288 53.09 -1.68 25.62
N THR A 289 51.78 -1.47 25.40
CA THR A 289 51.23 -0.22 24.86
C THR A 289 50.12 0.28 25.77
N PHE A 290 50.06 1.60 25.96
CA PHE A 290 49.14 2.27 26.87
C PHE A 290 48.43 3.41 26.14
N THR A 291 47.20 3.74 26.54
CA THR A 291 46.38 4.83 25.98
C THR A 291 46.64 6.18 26.67
N GLU A 292 46.48 7.27 25.91
CA GLU A 292 46.21 8.61 26.44
C GLU A 292 44.70 8.79 26.74
N ASP A 293 44.33 9.64 27.72
CA ASP A 293 42.96 9.80 28.25
C ASP A 293 41.84 9.89 27.18
N PHE A 294 42.07 10.55 26.05
CA PHE A 294 41.04 10.72 25.01
C PHE A 294 40.77 9.43 24.20
N MET A 295 41.71 8.48 24.21
CA MET A 295 41.57 7.19 23.53
C MET A 295 40.58 6.27 24.26
N ASP A 296 40.22 6.53 25.52
CA ASP A 296 39.18 5.78 26.23
C ASP A 296 37.78 6.02 25.63
N GLU A 297 37.49 7.23 25.11
CA GLU A 297 36.28 7.48 24.32
C GLU A 297 36.35 6.71 22.98
N VAL A 298 37.51 6.73 22.31
CA VAL A 298 37.75 6.00 21.05
C VAL A 298 37.52 4.50 21.25
N ALA A 299 38.07 3.91 22.31
CA ALA A 299 37.87 2.51 22.69
C ALA A 299 36.39 2.18 22.91
N THR A 300 35.71 3.00 23.72
CA THR A 300 34.28 2.84 24.03
C THR A 300 33.42 2.86 22.76
N LEU A 301 33.64 3.83 21.88
CA LEU A 301 32.90 3.98 20.62
C LEU A 301 33.23 2.85 19.62
N TYR A 302 34.49 2.43 19.54
CA TYR A 302 34.96 1.33 18.68
C TYR A 302 34.36 -0.01 19.11
N TYR A 303 34.51 -0.41 20.38
CA TYR A 303 33.99 -1.68 20.91
C TYR A 303 32.47 -1.77 20.85
N SER A 304 31.75 -0.67 21.10
CA SER A 304 30.29 -0.62 21.01
C SER A 304 29.75 -0.46 19.57
N ASN A 305 30.63 -0.29 18.58
CA ASN A 305 30.28 0.05 17.19
C ASN A 305 29.41 1.32 17.06
N ALA A 306 29.51 2.26 18.01
CA ALA A 306 28.68 3.46 18.05
C ALA A 306 28.92 4.40 16.85
N PRO A 307 27.90 5.18 16.42
CA PRO A 307 28.09 6.23 15.42
C PRO A 307 28.99 7.35 15.95
N LEU A 308 29.72 8.03 15.05
CA LEU A 308 30.59 9.15 15.42
C LEU A 308 29.77 10.45 15.45
N PRO A 309 29.51 11.07 16.61
CA PRO A 309 28.71 12.30 16.68
C PRO A 309 29.50 13.50 16.17
N GLY A 310 28.86 14.34 15.35
CA GLY A 310 29.44 15.59 14.84
C GLY A 310 30.46 15.44 13.69
N LEU A 311 30.61 14.24 13.11
CA LEU A 311 31.57 14.02 12.02
C LEU A 311 31.19 14.77 10.74
N VAL A 312 29.90 14.81 10.41
CA VAL A 312 29.37 15.45 9.19
C VAL A 312 28.13 16.28 9.52
N HIS A 313 28.09 17.51 9.02
CA HIS A 313 26.96 18.43 9.15
C HIS A 313 26.44 18.89 7.78
N GLY A 314 25.12 19.11 7.68
CA GLY A 314 24.46 19.60 6.47
C GLY A 314 23.72 18.54 5.65
N CYS A 315 23.78 17.25 6.03
CA CYS A 315 22.94 16.21 5.44
C CYS A 315 21.57 16.17 6.16
N VAL A 316 20.47 16.14 5.39
CA VAL A 316 19.11 16.01 5.93
C VAL A 316 18.67 14.55 5.92
N ASP A 317 18.69 13.93 4.74
CA ASP A 317 18.30 12.54 4.51
C ASP A 317 19.55 11.63 4.40
N LYS A 318 19.72 10.90 3.30
CA LYS A 318 20.91 10.09 3.01
C LYS A 318 21.84 10.78 2.00
N CYS A 319 23.10 10.97 2.39
CA CYS A 319 24.13 11.56 1.54
C CYS A 319 25.29 10.58 1.33
N LEU A 320 25.80 10.50 0.10
CA LEU A 320 27.06 9.83 -0.22
C LEU A 320 28.17 10.89 -0.29
N VAL A 321 29.28 10.66 0.42
CA VAL A 321 30.41 11.60 0.47
C VAL A 321 31.74 10.85 0.59
N THR A 322 32.78 11.38 -0.04
CA THR A 322 34.15 10.87 0.08
C THR A 322 34.92 11.75 1.07
N ILE A 323 35.34 11.19 2.21
CA ILE A 323 36.11 11.90 3.24
C ILE A 323 37.58 11.47 3.24
N ARG A 324 38.46 12.32 3.79
CA ARG A 324 39.84 11.96 4.11
C ARG A 324 39.99 11.78 5.61
N ALA A 325 40.56 10.65 6.02
CA ALA A 325 40.70 10.24 7.42
C ALA A 325 41.94 9.34 7.58
N PRO A 326 42.40 9.06 8.81
CA PRO A 326 43.58 8.25 9.03
C PRO A 326 43.26 6.80 8.66
N ALA A 327 44.24 6.12 8.08
CA ALA A 327 44.14 4.76 7.54
C ALA A 327 45.42 3.98 7.84
N VAL A 328 45.38 2.66 7.65
CA VAL A 328 46.60 1.84 7.56
C VAL A 328 46.85 1.41 6.12
N ALA A 329 48.05 1.72 5.62
CA ALA A 329 48.55 1.22 4.35
C ALA A 329 49.28 -0.10 4.57
N VAL A 330 48.99 -1.10 3.72
CA VAL A 330 49.78 -2.33 3.63
C VAL A 330 51.09 -1.98 2.90
N VAL A 331 52.22 -2.13 3.57
CA VAL A 331 53.56 -1.96 2.96
C VAL A 331 53.92 -3.24 2.23
N GLU A 332 53.84 -4.38 2.92
CA GLU A 332 54.13 -5.70 2.39
C GLU A 332 53.38 -6.78 3.18
N CYS A 333 53.05 -7.89 2.51
CA CYS A 333 52.44 -9.08 3.10
C CYS A 333 53.04 -10.34 2.46
N THR A 334 53.63 -11.23 3.25
CA THR A 334 54.15 -12.53 2.80
C THR A 334 53.25 -13.67 3.28
N PRO A 335 52.60 -14.42 2.38
CA PRO A 335 51.85 -15.62 2.72
C PRO A 335 52.76 -16.86 2.81
N TYR A 336 52.48 -17.72 3.78
CA TYR A 336 53.18 -18.96 4.09
C TYR A 336 52.20 -20.12 4.28
N SER A 337 52.70 -21.35 4.15
CA SER A 337 51.91 -22.58 4.34
C SER A 337 52.74 -23.67 4.99
N ILE A 338 52.22 -24.32 6.03
CA ILE A 338 52.84 -25.43 6.76
C ILE A 338 51.86 -26.61 6.76
N SER A 339 52.35 -27.83 6.48
CA SER A 339 51.55 -29.05 6.62
C SER A 339 51.31 -29.34 8.11
N VAL A 340 50.08 -29.63 8.49
CA VAL A 340 49.69 -29.94 9.87
C VAL A 340 49.00 -31.29 9.97
N ASP A 341 49.29 -32.00 11.05
CA ASP A 341 48.57 -33.20 11.49
C ASP A 341 48.40 -33.09 13.01
N TYR A 342 47.15 -33.00 13.46
CA TYR A 342 46.82 -32.84 14.87
C TYR A 342 46.68 -34.18 15.60
N HIS A 343 46.75 -35.33 14.93
CA HIS A 343 46.85 -36.64 15.61
C HIS A 343 48.20 -36.77 16.32
N GLU A 344 49.28 -36.25 15.71
CA GLU A 344 50.63 -36.17 16.30
C GLU A 344 50.79 -35.03 17.33
N ALA A 345 49.69 -34.42 17.79
CA ALA A 345 49.75 -33.22 18.63
C ALA A 345 50.49 -33.41 19.97
N MET A 346 51.14 -32.33 20.40
CA MET A 346 51.90 -32.28 21.65
C MET A 346 51.01 -32.40 22.89
N SER A 347 51.54 -32.92 24.00
CA SER A 347 50.75 -33.09 25.22
C SER A 347 50.42 -31.74 25.87
N LEU A 348 49.28 -31.67 26.58
CA LEU A 348 48.84 -30.45 27.28
C LEU A 348 49.92 -29.88 28.23
N LEU A 349 50.64 -30.75 28.94
CA LEU A 349 51.77 -30.38 29.81
C LEU A 349 53.00 -29.87 29.05
N ALA A 350 53.08 -30.01 27.72
CA ALA A 350 54.09 -29.35 26.90
C ALA A 350 53.64 -27.93 26.51
N VAL A 351 52.36 -27.73 26.16
CA VAL A 351 51.79 -26.40 25.84
C VAL A 351 51.78 -25.50 27.08
N GLN A 352 51.39 -26.05 28.24
CA GLN A 352 51.33 -25.32 29.51
C GLN A 352 52.69 -25.14 30.23
N ARG A 353 53.78 -25.75 29.73
CA ARG A 353 55.12 -25.55 30.31
C ARG A 353 55.88 -24.38 29.71
N ASP A 354 55.43 -23.87 28.56
CA ASP A 354 55.83 -22.53 28.13
C ASP A 354 54.88 -21.52 28.78
N SER A 355 55.43 -20.50 29.46
CA SER A 355 54.67 -19.66 30.41
C SER A 355 53.65 -18.71 29.77
N THR A 356 53.57 -18.68 28.44
CA THR A 356 52.58 -17.94 27.64
C THR A 356 51.46 -18.82 27.08
N GLY A 357 51.61 -20.15 27.12
CA GLY A 357 50.66 -21.08 26.49
C GLY A 357 50.60 -21.01 24.95
N ALA A 358 51.65 -20.48 24.30
CA ALA A 358 51.74 -20.40 22.84
C ALA A 358 52.24 -21.72 22.22
N GLY A 359 51.46 -22.30 21.30
CA GLY A 359 51.87 -23.50 20.55
C GLY A 359 52.85 -23.19 19.40
N PRO A 360 53.69 -24.15 18.98
CA PRO A 360 54.48 -24.02 17.76
C PRO A 360 53.56 -23.96 16.53
N LEU A 361 53.99 -23.27 15.47
CA LEU A 361 53.16 -23.00 14.28
C LEU A 361 52.55 -24.26 13.62
N ASN A 362 53.23 -25.41 13.69
CA ASN A 362 52.71 -26.69 13.16
C ASN A 362 51.64 -27.36 14.05
N GLN A 363 51.24 -26.71 15.13
CA GLN A 363 50.16 -27.11 16.04
C GLN A 363 49.11 -26.00 16.20
N GLN A 364 49.24 -24.87 15.49
CA GLN A 364 48.21 -23.84 15.45
C GLN A 364 47.15 -24.18 14.39
N ALA A 365 45.89 -23.90 14.71
CA ALA A 365 44.75 -24.01 13.78
C ALA A 365 44.14 -22.64 13.44
N PHE A 366 44.32 -21.65 14.32
CA PHE A 366 43.96 -20.27 14.08
C PHE A 366 44.90 -19.35 14.86
N VAL A 367 45.31 -18.23 14.26
CA VAL A 367 45.97 -17.15 14.97
C VAL A 367 45.55 -15.81 14.39
N THR A 368 45.36 -14.86 15.28
CA THR A 368 45.28 -13.42 15.00
C THR A 368 46.18 -12.76 16.03
N ALA A 369 47.17 -12.02 15.56
CA ALA A 369 48.11 -11.30 16.40
C ALA A 369 48.52 -10.00 15.73
N ALA A 370 48.85 -9.00 16.55
CA ALA A 370 49.21 -7.68 16.10
C ALA A 370 50.15 -7.05 17.13
N ALA A 371 51.27 -6.48 16.66
CA ALA A 371 52.30 -5.89 17.50
C ALA A 371 52.77 -4.56 16.93
N LEU A 372 53.01 -3.58 17.81
CA LEU A 372 53.75 -2.37 17.47
C LEU A 372 55.23 -2.73 17.30
N ASP A 373 55.84 -2.32 16.19
CA ASP A 373 57.30 -2.30 16.03
C ASP A 373 57.82 -0.86 15.98
N PRO A 374 58.33 -0.35 17.11
CA PRO A 374 58.99 0.96 17.20
C PRO A 374 60.50 0.85 16.92
N THR A 375 61.03 -0.31 16.50
CA THR A 375 62.48 -0.56 16.32
C THR A 375 62.95 -0.35 14.88
N GLY A 376 62.03 -0.17 13.93
CA GLY A 376 62.32 0.31 12.57
C GLY A 376 63.12 1.62 12.56
N GLN A 377 64.10 1.74 11.66
CA GLN A 377 65.13 2.79 11.71
C GLN A 377 64.64 4.24 11.44
N SER A 378 63.33 4.46 11.25
CA SER A 378 62.77 5.78 10.94
C SER A 378 61.33 5.96 11.39
N HIS A 379 60.45 4.98 11.11
CA HIS A 379 59.01 5.09 11.37
C HIS A 379 58.47 3.97 12.27
N GLU A 380 57.39 4.26 13.00
CA GLU A 380 56.60 3.25 13.69
C GLU A 380 55.82 2.39 12.69
N THR A 381 55.77 1.07 12.91
CA THR A 381 55.00 0.15 12.07
C THR A 381 54.13 -0.78 12.91
N ILE A 382 53.05 -1.29 12.32
CA ILE A 382 52.22 -2.34 12.92
C ILE A 382 52.47 -3.61 12.13
N ASN A 383 52.97 -4.64 12.81
CA ASN A 383 53.06 -5.97 12.21
C ASN A 383 51.81 -6.76 12.56
N LEU A 384 51.11 -7.29 11.55
CA LEU A 384 49.98 -8.21 11.70
C LEU A 384 50.38 -9.63 11.33
N LEU A 385 49.80 -10.59 12.03
CA LEU A 385 49.83 -11.99 11.67
C LEU A 385 48.39 -12.55 11.67
N ALA A 386 47.95 -13.00 10.50
CA ALA A 386 46.68 -13.70 10.31
C ALA A 386 46.99 -15.16 9.92
N GLY A 387 46.35 -16.14 10.53
CA GLY A 387 46.55 -17.55 10.17
C GLY A 387 45.39 -18.46 10.51
N TYR A 388 45.18 -19.47 9.68
CA TYR A 388 44.02 -20.35 9.68
C TYR A 388 44.39 -21.73 9.10
N SER A 389 43.80 -22.81 9.63
CA SER A 389 43.96 -24.16 9.07
C SER A 389 42.75 -24.60 8.27
N THR A 390 43.02 -25.21 7.13
CA THR A 390 42.05 -26.03 6.39
C THR A 390 42.44 -27.49 6.55
N THR A 391 41.59 -28.27 7.24
CA THR A 391 41.85 -29.68 7.57
C THR A 391 40.72 -30.62 7.18
N THR A 392 41.04 -31.88 7.02
CA THR A 392 40.09 -32.99 6.84
C THR A 392 40.64 -34.19 7.60
N ASP A 393 39.85 -34.76 8.51
CA ASP A 393 40.30 -35.83 9.43
C ASP A 393 41.56 -35.45 10.24
N CYS A 394 41.54 -34.24 10.83
CA CYS A 394 42.62 -33.64 11.64
C CYS A 394 43.98 -33.41 10.94
N ALA A 395 44.13 -33.75 9.66
CA ALA A 395 45.30 -33.44 8.85
C ALA A 395 44.98 -32.38 7.78
N GLY A 396 45.97 -31.61 7.32
CA GLY A 396 45.79 -30.61 6.28
C GLY A 396 46.91 -29.58 6.20
N THR A 397 46.55 -28.32 5.93
CA THR A 397 47.49 -27.21 5.81
C THR A 397 47.07 -26.05 6.71
N TYR A 398 48.03 -25.51 7.46
CA TYR A 398 47.93 -24.24 8.16
C TYR A 398 48.55 -23.15 7.29
N HIS A 399 47.75 -22.15 6.97
CA HIS A 399 48.14 -20.96 6.21
C HIS A 399 48.35 -19.81 7.19
N TYR A 400 49.38 -18.99 6.97
CA TYR A 400 49.50 -17.72 7.69
C TYR A 400 50.14 -16.66 6.82
N THR A 401 49.72 -15.42 7.00
CA THR A 401 50.25 -14.24 6.31
C THR A 401 50.79 -13.28 7.36
N ALA A 402 52.08 -12.95 7.25
CA ALA A 402 52.68 -11.86 8.00
C ALA A 402 52.63 -10.59 7.15
N CYS A 403 52.20 -9.47 7.73
CA CYS A 403 52.10 -8.18 7.04
C CYS A 403 52.73 -7.07 7.88
N THR A 404 53.39 -6.12 7.23
CA THR A 404 53.84 -4.86 7.86
C THR A 404 52.98 -3.72 7.33
N LEU A 405 52.38 -2.97 8.25
CA LEU A 405 51.51 -1.83 7.98
C LEU A 405 52.13 -0.52 8.47
N GLN A 406 51.78 0.57 7.81
CA GLN A 406 52.14 1.94 8.20
C GLN A 406 50.91 2.84 8.28
N SER A 407 51.02 3.87 9.12
CA SER A 407 50.08 5.00 9.22
C SER A 407 49.98 5.74 7.88
N ALA A 408 48.77 6.12 7.49
CA ALA A 408 48.49 6.65 6.16
C ALA A 408 47.23 7.53 6.14
N ILE A 409 47.02 8.23 5.02
CA ILE A 409 45.81 9.02 4.74
C ILE A 409 44.94 8.23 3.76
N GLY A 410 43.71 7.91 4.16
CA GLY A 410 42.74 7.20 3.32
C GLY A 410 41.62 8.11 2.81
N GLU A 411 41.29 7.98 1.52
CA GLU A 411 40.01 8.40 0.97
C GLU A 411 38.97 7.30 1.19
N TYR A 412 37.96 7.59 2.01
CA TYR A 412 36.85 6.69 2.35
C TYR A 412 35.55 7.19 1.75
N ASN A 413 34.85 6.32 1.00
CA ASN A 413 33.47 6.56 0.61
C ASN A 413 32.55 6.14 1.75
N ILE A 414 31.79 7.09 2.31
CA ILE A 414 30.84 6.84 3.39
C ILE A 414 29.44 7.31 3.01
N THR A 415 28.43 6.60 3.51
CA THR A 415 27.04 7.07 3.52
C THR A 415 26.70 7.65 4.89
N VAL A 416 26.14 8.85 4.91
CA VAL A 416 25.70 9.57 6.11
C VAL A 416 24.17 9.67 6.12
N ALA A 417 23.55 9.47 7.27
CA ALA A 417 22.09 9.59 7.47
C ALA A 417 21.78 10.68 8.52
N GLY A 418 21.30 11.84 8.07
CA GLY A 418 20.96 12.97 8.93
C GLY A 418 22.13 13.50 9.80
N ASN A 419 21.79 14.02 10.99
CA ASN A 419 22.74 14.64 11.93
C ASN A 419 23.53 13.65 12.82
N LEU A 420 23.26 12.35 12.73
CA LEU A 420 23.99 11.31 13.46
C LEU A 420 24.73 10.44 12.43
N SER A 421 26.02 10.73 12.24
CA SER A 421 26.90 10.05 11.30
C SER A 421 27.20 8.60 11.71
N SER A 422 26.22 7.72 11.52
CA SER A 422 26.40 6.27 11.43
C SER A 422 27.18 5.94 10.15
N ILE A 423 28.44 5.56 10.31
CA ILE A 423 29.21 4.95 9.22
C ILE A 423 28.72 3.50 9.07
N GLU A 424 27.57 3.33 8.39
CA GLU A 424 26.88 2.03 8.23
C GLU A 424 27.77 0.97 7.56
N THR A 425 28.71 1.38 6.71
CA THR A 425 29.77 0.52 6.18
C THR A 425 30.99 1.39 5.85
N LEU A 426 32.11 1.13 6.50
CA LEU A 426 33.38 1.75 6.13
C LEU A 426 34.01 0.92 5.01
N GLY A 427 34.03 1.46 3.78
CA GLY A 427 34.71 0.81 2.65
C GLY A 427 36.23 0.74 2.85
N THR A 428 36.90 -0.14 2.12
CA THR A 428 38.37 -0.15 2.08
C THR A 428 38.91 1.19 1.56
N PRO A 429 39.84 1.85 2.27
CA PRO A 429 40.33 3.16 1.86
C PRO A 429 41.17 3.09 0.60
N ARG A 430 41.05 4.14 -0.22
CA ARG A 430 42.08 4.46 -1.20
C ARG A 430 43.19 5.24 -0.50
N ILE A 431 44.37 4.65 -0.35
CA ILE A 431 45.52 5.35 0.23
C ILE A 431 45.94 6.52 -0.68
N VAL A 432 46.06 7.71 -0.09
CA VAL A 432 46.46 8.97 -0.74
C VAL A 432 47.95 9.25 -0.51
N ALA A 433 48.42 9.06 0.72
CA ALA A 433 49.81 9.23 1.15
C ALA A 433 50.09 8.37 2.40
N LEU A 434 51.36 8.13 2.70
CA LEU A 434 51.83 7.59 3.98
C LEU A 434 52.10 8.75 4.94
N ALA A 435 51.82 8.58 6.23
CA ALA A 435 52.11 9.57 7.27
C ALA A 435 53.57 9.43 7.75
N ASN A 436 54.25 10.56 7.99
CA ASN A 436 55.66 10.59 8.37
C ASN A 436 55.85 10.40 9.89
N ASP A 437 55.40 9.24 10.39
CA ASP A 437 55.39 8.89 11.82
C ASP A 437 56.78 8.53 12.35
N THR A 438 57.65 9.55 12.44
CA THR A 438 59.00 9.44 12.99
C THR A 438 58.96 9.15 14.48
N ARG A 439 59.59 8.04 14.90
CA ARG A 439 59.71 7.61 16.30
C ARG A 439 60.07 8.76 17.24
N THR A 440 59.21 9.02 18.22
CA THR A 440 59.44 10.00 19.29
C THR A 440 60.34 9.42 20.40
N ASN A 441 61.62 9.82 20.43
CA ASN A 441 62.57 9.44 21.49
C ASN A 441 62.36 10.17 22.84
N GLY A 442 61.14 10.65 23.10
CA GLY A 442 60.78 11.28 24.37
C GLY A 442 60.40 10.24 25.41
N ILE A 443 60.99 10.33 26.60
CA ILE A 443 60.58 9.53 27.76
C ILE A 443 59.54 10.33 28.55
N VAL A 444 58.38 9.72 28.81
CA VAL A 444 57.24 10.28 29.56
C VAL A 444 57.46 10.05 31.06
N GLU A 445 56.86 10.88 31.93
CA GLU A 445 56.88 10.63 33.38
C GLU A 445 56.23 9.27 33.69
N GLY A 446 57.04 8.32 34.17
CA GLY A 446 56.67 6.90 34.29
C GLY A 446 57.63 5.95 33.59
N GLY A 447 58.42 6.44 32.61
CA GLY A 447 59.53 5.71 31.98
C GLY A 447 59.27 5.17 30.57
N GLY A 448 58.07 5.35 30.02
CA GLY A 448 57.72 4.90 28.66
C GLY A 448 58.03 5.90 27.55
N HIS A 449 58.00 5.41 26.31
CA HIS A 449 58.25 6.17 25.09
C HIS A 449 56.95 6.58 24.40
N ALA A 450 56.73 7.88 24.18
CA ALA A 450 55.56 8.38 23.45
C ALA A 450 55.53 7.86 21.99
N SER A 451 54.33 7.61 21.45
CA SER A 451 54.14 6.98 20.13
C SER A 451 52.84 7.41 19.44
N THR A 452 52.84 7.38 18.11
CA THR A 452 51.63 7.65 17.32
C THR A 452 50.68 6.45 17.33
N LEU A 453 51.21 5.23 17.30
CA LEU A 453 50.41 4.01 17.12
C LEU A 453 50.22 3.16 18.38
N ALA A 454 50.86 3.49 19.51
CA ALA A 454 50.71 2.72 20.76
C ALA A 454 49.27 2.65 21.28
N GLY A 455 48.55 3.78 21.39
CA GLY A 455 47.15 3.77 21.86
C GLY A 455 46.19 3.07 20.90
N VAL A 456 46.45 3.17 19.60
CA VAL A 456 45.74 2.39 18.57
C VAL A 456 45.97 0.89 18.79
N MET A 457 47.22 0.49 19.04
CA MET A 457 47.56 -0.91 19.25
C MET A 457 47.00 -1.49 20.53
N ALA A 458 47.01 -0.75 21.64
CA ALA A 458 46.41 -1.19 22.91
C ALA A 458 44.91 -1.50 22.76
N ILE A 459 44.17 -0.66 22.03
CA ILE A 459 42.73 -0.86 21.78
C ILE A 459 42.48 -1.98 20.76
N TYR A 460 43.35 -2.12 19.76
CA TYR A 460 43.23 -3.13 18.71
C TYR A 460 43.55 -4.55 19.22
N SER A 461 44.54 -4.70 20.11
CA SER A 461 44.99 -6.02 20.59
C SER A 461 43.92 -6.79 21.37
N GLU A 462 43.12 -6.11 22.18
CA GLU A 462 42.08 -6.74 23.03
C GLU A 462 41.09 -7.64 22.23
N PRO A 463 40.42 -7.15 21.17
CA PRO A 463 39.55 -8.00 20.34
C PRO A 463 40.28 -8.88 19.31
N TRP A 464 41.49 -8.50 18.86
CA TRP A 464 42.18 -9.14 17.72
C TRP A 464 43.41 -9.98 18.06
N GLN A 465 43.77 -10.17 19.33
CA GLN A 465 44.69 -11.23 19.75
C GLN A 465 43.90 -12.49 20.10
N SER A 466 43.93 -13.51 19.25
CA SER A 466 43.31 -14.83 19.50
C SER A 466 44.16 -15.94 18.92
N GLN A 467 44.21 -17.09 19.60
CA GLN A 467 44.92 -18.29 19.12
C GLN A 467 44.13 -19.57 19.42
N VAL A 468 44.33 -20.58 18.57
CA VAL A 468 43.83 -21.95 18.72
C VAL A 468 44.99 -22.90 18.49
N THR A 469 45.39 -23.63 19.53
CA THR A 469 46.49 -24.62 19.51
C THR A 469 45.95 -26.01 19.78
N ALA A 470 46.33 -26.98 18.95
CA ALA A 470 46.07 -28.39 19.14
C ALA A 470 46.94 -28.98 20.26
N TYR A 471 46.35 -29.86 21.08
CA TYR A 471 47.06 -30.72 22.00
C TYR A 471 46.43 -32.10 22.07
N ASN A 472 47.21 -33.11 22.48
CA ASN A 472 46.75 -34.48 22.67
C ASN A 472 46.62 -34.80 24.17
N ASP A 473 45.41 -35.19 24.63
CA ASP A 473 45.22 -35.86 25.92
C ASP A 473 44.83 -37.32 25.68
N ARG A 474 45.76 -38.23 26.01
CA ARG A 474 45.55 -39.70 26.06
C ARG A 474 45.03 -40.33 24.75
N GLY A 475 45.40 -39.77 23.61
CA GLY A 475 44.97 -40.25 22.30
C GLY A 475 43.72 -39.54 21.74
N ARG A 476 43.28 -38.44 22.35
CA ARG A 476 42.27 -37.54 21.78
C ARG A 476 42.87 -36.16 21.49
N VAL A 477 42.61 -35.64 20.29
CA VAL A 477 42.91 -34.25 19.94
C VAL A 477 41.98 -33.31 20.73
N SER A 478 42.50 -32.17 21.17
CA SER A 478 41.77 -31.17 21.94
C SER A 478 42.41 -29.79 21.76
N TRP A 479 41.69 -28.74 22.16
CA TRP A 479 41.95 -27.38 21.71
C TRP A 479 42.19 -26.43 22.88
N GLN A 480 43.40 -25.88 22.96
CA GLN A 480 43.68 -24.72 23.81
C GLN A 480 43.33 -23.47 23.02
N THR A 481 42.41 -22.67 23.55
CA THR A 481 41.87 -21.48 22.88
C THR A 481 42.09 -20.24 23.72
N TYR A 482 42.33 -19.11 23.05
CA TYR A 482 42.52 -17.80 23.67
C TYR A 482 41.67 -16.76 22.93
N ASN A 483 40.90 -15.98 23.67
CA ASN A 483 39.91 -15.01 23.18
C ASN A 483 38.88 -15.63 22.20
N GLN A 484 38.50 -14.93 21.11
CA GLN A 484 37.22 -15.15 20.40
C GLN A 484 37.36 -15.69 18.96
N GLN A 485 38.00 -16.84 18.76
CA GLN A 485 38.15 -17.48 17.43
C GLN A 485 36.82 -17.83 16.72
N ARG A 486 35.69 -17.87 17.42
CA ARG A 486 34.43 -18.49 16.94
C ARG A 486 33.81 -17.84 15.71
N LEU A 487 34.09 -16.56 15.46
CA LEU A 487 33.59 -15.84 14.29
C LEU A 487 34.22 -16.31 12.97
N PHE A 488 35.37 -16.97 13.03
CA PHE A 488 36.13 -17.43 11.86
C PHE A 488 36.11 -18.95 11.68
N GLN A 489 35.32 -19.70 12.46
CA GLN A 489 35.14 -21.14 12.29
C GLN A 489 34.08 -21.42 11.20
N TYR A 490 34.32 -22.38 10.31
CA TYR A 490 33.35 -22.72 9.26
C TYR A 490 32.02 -23.24 9.82
N GLU A 491 30.91 -22.66 9.35
CA GLU A 491 29.56 -23.01 9.83
C GLU A 491 29.18 -24.45 9.46
N GLY A 492 28.86 -25.26 10.48
CA GLY A 492 28.55 -26.67 10.34
C GLY A 492 29.64 -27.61 10.88
N ASP A 493 30.89 -27.13 11.02
CA ASP A 493 32.03 -27.91 11.54
C ASP A 493 32.05 -27.93 13.09
N TYR A 494 30.87 -28.12 13.70
CA TYR A 494 30.64 -28.13 15.15
C TYR A 494 30.65 -29.54 15.76
N SER A 495 30.86 -30.57 14.93
CA SER A 495 30.75 -31.99 15.32
C SER A 495 31.96 -32.84 14.93
N GLY A 496 32.98 -32.27 14.29
CA GLY A 496 34.31 -32.89 14.12
C GLY A 496 35.21 -32.61 15.33
N ASP A 497 36.16 -33.51 15.63
CA ASP A 497 37.18 -33.26 16.66
C ASP A 497 38.22 -32.20 16.21
N CYS A 498 38.28 -31.81 14.93
CA CYS A 498 39.22 -30.83 14.37
C CYS A 498 38.59 -29.89 13.33
N PRO A 499 38.28 -28.62 13.68
CA PRO A 499 37.56 -27.71 12.79
C PRO A 499 38.47 -26.90 11.85
N SER A 500 37.93 -26.52 10.69
CA SER A 500 38.58 -25.57 9.76
C SER A 500 38.21 -24.11 10.03
N PHE A 501 39.11 -23.19 9.67
CA PHE A 501 38.96 -21.74 9.85
C PHE A 501 39.05 -20.93 8.54
N VAL A 502 38.41 -19.77 8.53
CA VAL A 502 38.41 -18.75 7.47
C VAL A 502 39.60 -17.79 7.67
N ASP A 503 40.13 -17.23 6.58
CA ASP A 503 41.18 -16.20 6.62
C ASP A 503 40.66 -14.89 7.26
N PRO A 504 41.20 -14.45 8.42
CA PRO A 504 40.75 -13.24 9.10
C PRO A 504 41.42 -11.95 8.59
N LEU A 505 42.40 -12.02 7.67
CA LEU A 505 43.26 -10.89 7.31
C LEU A 505 42.48 -9.67 6.79
N GLY A 506 41.43 -9.91 6.00
CA GLY A 506 40.59 -8.84 5.46
C GLY A 506 39.84 -8.07 6.55
N ASP A 507 39.22 -8.80 7.49
CA ASP A 507 38.47 -8.21 8.59
C ASP A 507 39.38 -7.55 9.63
N MET A 508 40.56 -8.11 9.87
CA MET A 508 41.62 -7.49 10.68
C MET A 508 41.98 -6.10 10.14
N ILE A 509 42.30 -5.99 8.84
CA ILE A 509 42.69 -4.73 8.20
C ILE A 509 41.51 -3.76 8.13
N ALA A 510 40.28 -4.23 7.87
CA ALA A 510 39.08 -3.39 7.88
C ALA A 510 38.79 -2.82 9.27
N SER A 511 38.94 -3.63 10.32
CA SER A 511 38.71 -3.23 11.72
C SER A 511 39.80 -2.26 12.23
N LEU A 512 41.06 -2.47 11.84
CA LEU A 512 42.13 -1.52 12.15
C LEU A 512 41.89 -0.18 11.45
N ASN A 513 41.51 -0.18 10.17
CA ASN A 513 41.09 1.03 9.46
C ASN A 513 39.88 1.72 10.12
N LYS A 514 38.93 0.96 10.69
CA LYS A 514 37.84 1.54 11.48
C LYS A 514 38.37 2.25 12.73
N LEU A 515 39.29 1.65 13.48
CA LEU A 515 39.88 2.28 14.66
C LEU A 515 40.66 3.57 14.32
N MET A 516 41.40 3.58 13.20
CA MET A 516 42.09 4.78 12.70
C MET A 516 41.11 5.93 12.41
N VAL A 517 39.96 5.64 11.80
CA VAL A 517 38.88 6.62 11.54
C VAL A 517 38.23 7.15 12.82
N TYR A 518 38.00 6.31 13.83
CA TYR A 518 37.47 6.74 15.13
C TYR A 518 38.49 7.61 15.89
N THR A 519 39.77 7.28 15.77
CA THR A 519 40.88 8.07 16.34
C THR A 519 40.93 9.47 15.70
N GLY A 520 40.95 9.56 14.36
CA GLY A 520 40.95 10.84 13.64
C GLY A 520 39.73 11.73 13.92
N ALA A 521 38.56 11.12 14.17
CA ALA A 521 37.34 11.83 14.54
C ALA A 521 37.37 12.38 15.98
N ALA A 522 37.99 11.67 16.92
CA ALA A 522 38.21 12.18 18.27
C ALA A 522 39.26 13.31 18.28
N MET A 523 40.36 13.15 17.54
CA MET A 523 41.44 14.13 17.44
C MET A 523 40.99 15.45 16.79
N ALA A 524 39.99 15.42 15.89
CA ALA A 524 39.35 16.62 15.33
C ALA A 524 38.65 17.51 16.37
N ARG A 525 38.50 17.06 17.62
CA ARG A 525 37.91 17.84 18.73
C ARG A 525 38.95 18.59 19.58
N ASN A 526 40.25 18.28 19.42
CA ASN A 526 41.32 18.97 20.13
C ASN A 526 41.57 20.38 19.57
N ASP A 527 42.32 21.19 20.31
CA ASP A 527 42.72 22.53 19.85
C ASP A 527 43.49 22.45 18.52
N PHE A 528 43.09 23.29 17.56
CA PHE A 528 43.75 23.42 16.26
C PHE A 528 45.26 23.65 16.42
N ALA A 529 45.68 24.47 17.40
CA ALA A 529 47.11 24.74 17.63
C ALA A 529 47.89 23.54 18.23
N TRP A 530 47.20 22.62 18.91
CA TRP A 530 47.80 21.37 19.40
C TRP A 530 47.97 20.34 18.27
N LEU A 531 47.01 20.32 17.34
CA LEU A 531 46.97 19.41 16.19
C LEU A 531 47.98 19.85 15.11
N ASP A 532 47.91 21.10 14.65
CA ASP A 532 48.79 21.68 13.62
C ASP A 532 50.28 21.52 13.95
N ALA A 533 50.65 21.62 15.23
CA ALA A 533 52.01 21.43 15.73
C ALA A 533 52.54 19.97 15.69
N ARG A 534 51.70 18.99 15.30
CA ARG A 534 52.00 17.54 15.29
C ARG A 534 51.65 16.83 13.98
N MET A 535 51.11 17.56 13.00
CA MET A 535 50.74 17.05 11.67
C MET A 535 51.89 17.23 10.67
N ASP A 536 51.80 16.58 9.52
CA ASP A 536 52.81 16.64 8.46
C ASP A 536 52.78 17.97 7.67
N PRO A 537 53.96 18.55 7.31
CA PRO A 537 54.02 19.83 6.61
C PRO A 537 53.28 19.84 5.27
N GLY A 538 52.15 20.56 5.23
CA GLY A 538 51.31 20.72 4.05
C GLY A 538 49.93 20.06 4.15
N ILE A 539 49.67 19.28 5.20
CA ILE A 539 48.32 18.85 5.55
C ILE A 539 47.68 19.94 6.39
N ALA A 540 46.46 20.35 6.04
CA ALA A 540 45.72 21.31 6.84
C ALA A 540 45.11 20.61 8.06
N ALA A 541 45.48 21.05 9.27
CA ALA A 541 44.85 20.64 10.53
C ALA A 541 43.40 21.18 10.71
N GLN A 542 42.72 21.54 9.61
CA GLN A 542 41.37 22.10 9.64
C GLN A 542 40.35 21.04 10.04
N THR A 543 39.89 21.13 11.29
CA THR A 543 38.85 20.30 11.90
C THR A 543 37.43 20.59 11.36
N ASN A 544 37.30 21.39 10.29
CA ASN A 544 36.04 21.67 9.60
C ASN A 544 36.34 21.97 8.12
N THR A 545 36.03 21.02 7.23
CA THR A 545 36.25 21.16 5.78
C THR A 545 34.96 21.00 4.99
N THR A 546 34.75 21.86 3.99
CA THR A 546 33.63 21.71 3.04
C THR A 546 33.95 20.66 1.99
N VAL A 547 33.08 19.66 1.85
CA VAL A 547 33.18 18.58 0.86
C VAL A 547 31.90 18.54 0.02
N GLU A 548 32.02 18.31 -1.28
CA GLU A 548 30.86 18.03 -2.15
C GLU A 548 30.41 16.57 -1.96
N GLY A 549 29.17 16.39 -1.50
CA GLY A 549 28.48 15.10 -1.48
C GLY A 549 27.32 15.08 -2.46
N THR A 550 26.73 13.91 -2.68
CA THR A 550 25.47 13.77 -3.41
C THR A 550 24.36 13.27 -2.48
N THR A 551 23.20 13.91 -2.52
CA THR A 551 21.99 13.34 -1.91
C THR A 551 21.53 12.12 -2.71
N VAL A 552 20.94 11.16 -2.01
CA VAL A 552 20.28 10.00 -2.61
C VAL A 552 18.81 10.06 -2.21
N GLY A 553 18.03 10.77 -3.01
CA GLY A 553 16.59 10.94 -2.79
C GLY A 553 15.77 10.01 -3.69
N ASP A 554 14.95 9.14 -3.10
CA ASP A 554 14.01 8.31 -3.86
C ASP A 554 12.78 9.11 -4.29
N GLN A 555 12.74 9.53 -5.56
CA GLN A 555 11.56 10.17 -6.14
C GLN A 555 10.69 9.14 -6.88
N ASN A 556 9.45 9.00 -6.45
CA ASN A 556 8.47 8.19 -7.17
C ASN A 556 8.06 8.86 -8.49
N VAL A 557 8.25 8.15 -9.61
CA VAL A 557 7.82 8.56 -10.95
C VAL A 557 6.79 7.57 -11.52
N PHE A 558 5.92 8.06 -12.40
CA PHE A 558 5.01 7.19 -13.15
C PHE A 558 5.75 6.50 -14.32
N ARG A 559 5.40 5.24 -14.58
CA ARG A 559 5.91 4.44 -15.71
C ARG A 559 4.77 3.73 -16.43
N THR A 560 4.70 3.94 -17.74
CA THR A 560 3.67 3.37 -18.60
C THR A 560 4.07 1.99 -19.15
N ASP A 561 3.13 1.05 -19.19
CA ASP A 561 3.21 -0.21 -19.94
C ASP A 561 2.15 -0.22 -21.05
N TYR A 562 2.61 0.11 -22.25
CA TYR A 562 1.79 0.24 -23.46
C TYR A 562 1.14 -1.07 -23.91
N TRP A 563 1.57 -2.25 -23.44
CA TRP A 563 0.94 -3.53 -23.80
C TRP A 563 -0.46 -3.69 -23.18
N TRP A 564 -0.66 -3.23 -21.94
CA TRP A 564 -1.99 -3.24 -21.31
C TRP A 564 -2.92 -2.20 -21.95
N PHE A 565 -2.38 -1.06 -22.39
CA PHE A 565 -3.14 -0.08 -23.18
C PHE A 565 -3.56 -0.68 -24.53
N LEU A 566 -2.65 -1.33 -25.26
CA LEU A 566 -2.94 -1.97 -26.55
C LEU A 566 -4.03 -3.04 -26.40
N ALA A 567 -3.97 -3.85 -25.34
CA ALA A 567 -5.00 -4.85 -25.05
C ALA A 567 -6.39 -4.22 -24.87
N ALA A 568 -6.51 -3.13 -24.10
CA ALA A 568 -7.76 -2.41 -23.89
C ALA A 568 -8.28 -1.77 -25.21
N ALA A 569 -7.39 -1.11 -25.96
CA ALA A 569 -7.74 -0.49 -27.23
C ALA A 569 -8.27 -1.53 -28.24
N LEU A 570 -7.69 -2.74 -28.29
CA LEU A 570 -8.15 -3.82 -29.16
C LEU A 570 -9.54 -4.36 -28.78
N VAL A 571 -9.88 -4.42 -27.49
CA VAL A 571 -11.22 -4.85 -27.03
C VAL A 571 -12.28 -3.82 -27.44
N GLU A 572 -12.06 -2.53 -27.19
CA GLU A 572 -13.04 -1.49 -27.55
C GLU A 572 -13.16 -1.31 -29.08
N ILE A 573 -12.06 -1.42 -29.83
CA ILE A 573 -12.11 -1.48 -31.31
C ILE A 573 -12.92 -2.70 -31.78
N THR A 574 -12.76 -3.86 -31.13
CA THR A 574 -13.57 -5.06 -31.45
C THR A 574 -15.05 -4.84 -31.13
N CYS A 575 -15.37 -4.18 -30.03
CA CYS A 575 -16.72 -3.76 -29.66
C CYS A 575 -17.35 -2.86 -30.74
N ILE A 576 -16.62 -1.83 -31.19
CA ILE A 576 -17.00 -0.94 -32.29
C ILE A 576 -17.25 -1.72 -33.59
N CYS A 577 -16.38 -2.66 -33.95
CA CYS A 577 -16.52 -3.49 -35.14
C CYS A 577 -17.78 -4.37 -35.15
N PHE A 578 -18.28 -4.82 -33.99
CA PHE A 578 -19.56 -5.55 -33.92
C PHE A 578 -20.79 -4.64 -33.81
N VAL A 579 -20.67 -3.47 -33.16
CA VAL A 579 -21.79 -2.52 -33.01
C VAL A 579 -22.07 -1.77 -34.32
N ALA A 580 -21.05 -1.23 -35.00
CA ALA A 580 -21.25 -0.36 -36.17
C ALA A 580 -22.10 -1.01 -37.31
N PRO A 581 -21.93 -2.29 -37.68
CA PRO A 581 -22.73 -2.91 -38.75
C PRO A 581 -24.22 -3.07 -38.41
N THR A 582 -24.63 -2.99 -37.13
CA THR A 582 -26.06 -3.05 -36.75
C THR A 582 -26.86 -1.83 -37.24
N TYR A 583 -26.18 -0.72 -37.53
CA TYR A 583 -26.76 0.51 -38.06
C TYR A 583 -27.07 0.42 -39.57
N TRP A 584 -26.63 -0.65 -40.25
CA TRP A 584 -26.71 -0.75 -41.70
C TRP A 584 -28.15 -0.77 -42.21
N GLY A 585 -28.49 0.22 -43.05
CA GLY A 585 -29.82 0.40 -43.59
C GLY A 585 -30.71 1.38 -42.82
N TYR A 586 -30.21 2.11 -41.81
CA TYR A 586 -31.00 3.13 -41.08
C TYR A 586 -31.72 4.11 -42.02
N TRP A 587 -31.08 4.50 -43.12
CA TRP A 587 -31.60 5.43 -44.14
C TRP A 587 -32.85 4.92 -44.88
N ARG A 588 -33.22 3.65 -44.68
CA ARG A 588 -34.44 3.02 -45.23
C ARG A 588 -35.67 3.19 -44.32
N LEU A 589 -35.49 3.74 -43.11
CA LEU A 589 -36.54 4.07 -42.14
C LEU A 589 -37.05 5.50 -42.39
N GLY A 590 -38.37 5.71 -42.36
CA GLY A 590 -39.00 7.01 -42.66
C GLY A 590 -39.04 8.01 -41.50
N ARG A 591 -38.51 7.63 -40.33
CA ARG A 591 -38.46 8.39 -39.08
C ARG A 591 -37.46 7.75 -38.11
N SER A 592 -37.10 8.46 -37.04
CA SER A 592 -36.50 7.85 -35.85
C SER A 592 -37.45 6.80 -35.27
N MET A 593 -36.96 5.58 -35.05
CA MET A 593 -37.72 4.44 -34.50
C MET A 593 -37.32 4.18 -33.04
N SER A 594 -38.23 3.61 -32.25
CA SER A 594 -37.95 3.17 -30.87
C SER A 594 -38.57 1.80 -30.57
N PHE A 595 -38.31 1.24 -29.39
CA PHE A 595 -39.11 0.13 -28.83
C PHE A 595 -40.25 0.66 -27.94
N SER A 596 -40.82 1.83 -28.26
CA SER A 596 -42.06 2.29 -27.62
C SER A 596 -43.18 1.26 -27.85
N PRO A 597 -43.91 0.83 -26.80
CA PRO A 597 -45.02 -0.11 -26.95
C PRO A 597 -46.08 0.36 -27.95
N LEU A 598 -46.32 1.66 -28.07
CA LEU A 598 -47.26 2.23 -29.03
C LEU A 598 -46.78 2.10 -30.48
N GLU A 599 -45.47 2.29 -30.74
CA GLU A 599 -44.91 2.09 -32.08
C GLU A 599 -44.99 0.61 -32.50
N ILE A 600 -44.68 -0.30 -31.58
CA ILE A 600 -44.76 -1.75 -31.80
C ILE A 600 -46.22 -2.18 -32.01
N ALA A 601 -47.15 -1.71 -31.18
CA ALA A 601 -48.58 -2.00 -31.30
C ALA A 601 -49.18 -1.47 -32.62
N LYS A 602 -48.78 -0.27 -33.09
CA LYS A 602 -49.22 0.22 -34.40
C LYS A 602 -48.62 -0.57 -35.56
N ALA A 603 -47.38 -1.07 -35.42
CA ALA A 603 -46.74 -1.92 -36.43
C ALA A 603 -47.30 -3.36 -36.48
N PHE A 604 -48.01 -3.80 -35.44
CA PHE A 604 -48.82 -5.02 -35.41
C PHE A 604 -50.33 -4.72 -35.50
N GLU A 605 -50.70 -3.58 -36.09
CA GLU A 605 -52.07 -3.20 -36.46
C GLU A 605 -53.12 -3.28 -35.33
N ALA A 606 -52.70 -3.03 -34.08
CA ALA A 606 -53.58 -3.06 -32.91
C ALA A 606 -54.82 -2.14 -33.11
N PRO A 607 -56.07 -2.65 -32.93
CA PRO A 607 -57.30 -1.91 -33.25
C PRO A 607 -57.41 -0.51 -32.61
N LEU A 608 -56.96 -0.37 -31.36
CA LEU A 608 -56.88 0.90 -30.61
C LEU A 608 -56.13 2.01 -31.36
N LEU A 609 -55.20 1.64 -32.26
CA LEU A 609 -54.34 2.56 -33.01
C LEU A 609 -54.70 2.59 -34.51
N ALA A 610 -55.82 1.99 -34.93
CA ALA A 610 -56.23 1.91 -36.34
C ALA A 610 -56.25 3.30 -37.01
N GLY A 611 -56.93 4.28 -36.40
CA GLY A 611 -57.04 5.65 -36.91
C GLY A 611 -55.74 6.49 -36.87
N CYS A 612 -54.68 6.02 -36.22
CA CYS A 612 -53.38 6.72 -36.23
C CYS A 612 -52.60 6.45 -37.52
N HIS A 613 -51.86 7.44 -38.03
CA HIS A 613 -51.01 7.27 -39.20
C HIS A 613 -49.79 6.34 -38.93
N SER A 614 -49.50 5.38 -39.81
CA SER A 614 -48.47 4.35 -39.58
C SER A 614 -47.02 4.89 -39.53
N ASN A 615 -46.77 6.11 -40.01
CA ASN A 615 -45.48 6.81 -39.88
C ASN A 615 -45.43 7.80 -38.69
N SER A 616 -46.28 7.62 -37.67
CA SER A 616 -46.24 8.38 -36.41
C SER A 616 -45.16 7.85 -35.45
N THR A 617 -44.50 8.73 -34.68
CA THR A 617 -43.58 8.31 -33.62
C THR A 617 -44.35 7.94 -32.34
N GLY A 618 -43.70 7.26 -31.39
CA GLY A 618 -44.31 6.96 -30.08
C GLY A 618 -44.79 8.20 -29.31
N ARG A 619 -44.18 9.37 -29.52
CA ARG A 619 -44.64 10.65 -28.94
C ARG A 619 -45.89 11.19 -29.63
N ASP A 620 -46.04 10.96 -30.93
CA ASP A 620 -47.25 11.37 -31.67
C ASP A 620 -48.42 10.45 -31.33
N LEU A 621 -48.16 9.13 -31.23
CA LEU A 621 -49.14 8.13 -30.80
C LEU A 621 -49.59 8.39 -29.35
N ALA A 622 -48.66 8.66 -28.43
CA ALA A 622 -48.99 9.01 -27.05
C ALA A 622 -49.85 10.28 -26.94
N ARG A 623 -49.70 11.25 -27.85
CA ARG A 623 -50.57 12.44 -27.92
C ARG A 623 -51.95 12.17 -28.53
N ALA A 624 -52.13 11.07 -29.23
CA ALA A 624 -53.39 10.71 -29.89
C ALA A 624 -54.29 9.79 -29.02
N VAL A 625 -53.69 8.97 -28.14
CA VAL A 625 -54.43 8.00 -27.30
C VAL A 625 -53.99 7.94 -25.83
N GLY A 626 -53.14 8.87 -25.37
CA GLY A 626 -52.49 8.79 -24.05
C GLY A 626 -53.43 8.78 -22.84
N ASP A 627 -54.61 9.38 -22.97
CA ASP A 627 -55.61 9.46 -21.88
C ASP A 627 -56.53 8.22 -21.80
N MET A 628 -56.30 7.18 -22.62
CA MET A 628 -57.09 5.94 -22.56
C MET A 628 -56.75 5.09 -21.33
N PRO A 629 -57.72 4.70 -20.49
CA PRO A 629 -57.48 3.79 -19.38
C PRO A 629 -57.23 2.36 -19.89
N VAL A 630 -56.07 1.79 -19.58
CA VAL A 630 -55.70 0.42 -19.95
C VAL A 630 -55.42 -0.40 -18.68
N LYS A 631 -55.96 -1.62 -18.62
CA LYS A 631 -55.70 -2.59 -17.55
C LYS A 631 -55.28 -3.93 -18.16
N TYR A 632 -54.24 -4.54 -17.60
CA TYR A 632 -53.83 -5.90 -17.95
C TYR A 632 -54.66 -6.92 -17.18
N GLY A 633 -55.22 -7.92 -17.85
CA GLY A 633 -55.85 -9.09 -17.23
C GLY A 633 -57.13 -8.82 -16.43
N SER A 634 -58.13 -8.14 -17.00
CA SER A 634 -59.50 -8.12 -16.46
C SER A 634 -60.37 -9.17 -17.14
N GLU A 635 -60.90 -10.10 -16.35
CA GLU A 635 -61.81 -11.16 -16.79
C GLU A 635 -63.20 -10.62 -17.22
N GLY A 636 -63.85 -11.32 -18.14
CA GLY A 636 -65.23 -11.03 -18.57
C GLY A 636 -65.64 -11.65 -19.91
N SER A 637 -64.67 -11.83 -20.81
CA SER A 637 -64.81 -12.45 -22.14
C SER A 637 -63.42 -12.90 -22.63
N ASP A 638 -63.35 -13.82 -23.60
CA ASP A 638 -62.08 -14.29 -24.19
C ASP A 638 -61.37 -13.26 -25.12
N GLU A 639 -61.82 -12.01 -25.11
CA GLU A 639 -61.16 -10.86 -25.70
C GLU A 639 -60.83 -9.80 -24.64
N LEU A 640 -59.82 -8.97 -24.91
CA LEU A 640 -59.35 -7.87 -24.04
C LEU A 640 -60.48 -6.83 -23.79
N ALA A 641 -61.23 -7.03 -22.71
CA ALA A 641 -62.34 -6.16 -22.33
C ALA A 641 -61.86 -4.80 -21.79
N PHE A 642 -62.22 -3.72 -22.49
CA PHE A 642 -61.95 -2.33 -22.07
C PHE A 642 -63.05 -1.81 -21.15
N VAL A 643 -62.68 -1.11 -20.08
CA VAL A 643 -63.63 -0.65 -19.04
C VAL A 643 -64.11 0.79 -19.34
N SER A 644 -65.40 0.94 -19.67
CA SER A 644 -66.02 2.25 -19.85
C SER A 644 -66.03 3.09 -18.56
N PRO A 645 -65.71 4.40 -18.61
CA PRO A 645 -65.64 5.24 -17.42
C PRO A 645 -67.02 5.57 -16.85
N LYS A 646 -67.17 5.47 -15.52
CA LYS A 646 -68.30 6.08 -14.80
C LYS A 646 -68.00 7.56 -14.51
N PRO A 647 -68.97 8.49 -14.65
CA PRO A 647 -68.74 9.90 -14.39
C PRO A 647 -68.59 10.17 -12.88
N PHE A 648 -67.45 10.72 -12.48
CA PHE A 648 -67.20 11.10 -11.09
C PHE A 648 -67.65 12.55 -10.85
N ARG A 649 -68.64 12.78 -9.98
CA ARG A 649 -68.94 14.13 -9.47
C ARG A 649 -67.84 14.52 -8.49
N GLY A 650 -67.08 15.57 -8.84
CA GLY A 650 -65.88 15.94 -8.11
C GLY A 650 -66.11 16.88 -6.93
N ARG A 651 -64.99 17.23 -6.29
CA ARG A 651 -64.79 18.46 -5.53
C ARG A 651 -63.31 18.84 -5.65
N GLN A 652 -63.03 20.11 -5.90
CA GLN A 652 -61.67 20.66 -5.73
C GLN A 652 -61.47 21.02 -4.26
N ASP A 653 -60.29 20.75 -3.71
CA ASP A 653 -59.47 21.76 -3.03
C ASP A 653 -58.02 21.23 -2.84
N PRO A 654 -56.98 22.10 -2.72
CA PRO A 654 -55.59 21.67 -2.94
C PRO A 654 -54.60 21.99 -1.81
N SER A 655 -53.80 21.01 -1.35
CA SER A 655 -52.46 21.26 -0.77
C SER A 655 -51.62 19.99 -0.55
N SER A 656 -50.30 20.15 -0.72
CA SER A 656 -49.20 19.27 -0.27
C SER A 656 -48.94 17.92 -1.01
N PRO A 657 -47.66 17.55 -1.25
CA PRO A 657 -47.29 16.37 -2.03
C PRO A 657 -46.87 15.14 -1.19
N MET A 658 -47.10 13.95 -1.74
CA MET A 658 -46.32 12.74 -1.44
C MET A 658 -46.03 12.01 -2.76
N PHE A 659 -44.76 11.81 -3.12
CA PHE A 659 -43.91 10.67 -2.73
C PHE A 659 -44.26 9.37 -3.49
N GLU A 660 -43.68 9.22 -4.69
CA GLU A 660 -43.77 7.98 -5.48
C GLU A 660 -42.48 7.15 -5.34
N LYS A 661 -42.63 5.85 -5.05
CA LYS A 661 -41.51 4.92 -4.89
C LYS A 661 -40.99 4.45 -6.25
N GLN A 662 -39.70 4.66 -6.54
CA GLN A 662 -39.01 3.81 -7.50
C GLN A 662 -38.40 2.59 -6.79
N ILE A 663 -38.76 1.41 -7.27
CA ILE A 663 -38.12 0.14 -6.92
C ILE A 663 -37.16 -0.22 -8.05
N SER A 664 -35.98 -0.76 -7.72
CA SER A 664 -35.08 -1.36 -8.71
C SER A 664 -34.31 -2.52 -8.07
N PRO A 665 -34.12 -3.65 -8.78
CA PRO A 665 -33.52 -4.85 -8.20
C PRO A 665 -32.00 -4.76 -8.10
N VAL A 666 -31.46 -5.07 -6.92
CA VAL A 666 -30.02 -5.18 -6.69
C VAL A 666 -29.54 -6.59 -7.00
N LEU A 667 -28.48 -6.73 -7.80
CA LEU A 667 -27.73 -7.97 -7.90
C LEU A 667 -26.28 -7.67 -8.32
N THR A 668 -25.36 -7.63 -7.36
CA THR A 668 -23.91 -7.44 -7.64
C THR A 668 -23.10 -8.13 -6.55
N THR A 669 -22.48 -9.26 -6.89
CA THR A 669 -21.46 -9.91 -6.07
C THR A 669 -20.15 -9.12 -6.19
N THR A 670 -19.45 -8.91 -5.06
CA THR A 670 -18.21 -8.12 -5.02
C THR A 670 -17.03 -9.01 -4.59
N PRO A 671 -15.97 -9.17 -5.40
CA PRO A 671 -14.73 -9.79 -4.95
C PRO A 671 -13.90 -8.79 -4.13
N PHE A 672 -13.22 -9.27 -3.09
CA PHE A 672 -12.27 -8.47 -2.32
C PHE A 672 -10.96 -8.29 -3.12
N ARG A 673 -10.41 -7.07 -3.15
CA ARG A 673 -9.06 -6.76 -3.64
C ARG A 673 -8.29 -6.13 -2.48
N GLN A 674 -7.20 -6.76 -2.06
CA GLN A 674 -6.34 -6.20 -1.01
C GLN A 674 -5.65 -4.94 -1.53
N GLN A 675 -5.64 -3.88 -0.71
CA GLN A 675 -4.70 -2.77 -0.82
C GLN A 675 -3.68 -2.91 0.32
N GLN A 676 -2.42 -2.57 0.06
CA GLN A 676 -1.34 -2.63 1.03
C GLN A 676 -0.57 -1.30 0.97
N PRO A 677 -0.52 -0.50 2.05
CA PRO A 677 0.35 0.67 2.14
C PRO A 677 1.84 0.31 2.27
N ALA A 678 2.69 1.31 2.04
CA ALA A 678 4.10 1.30 2.43
C ALA A 678 4.23 1.55 3.95
N PRO A 679 5.36 1.21 4.60
CA PRO A 679 5.54 1.45 6.03
C PRO A 679 5.66 2.94 6.36
N THR A 680 5.11 3.34 7.50
CA THR A 680 5.31 4.65 8.13
C THR A 680 6.01 4.47 9.46
N GLU A 681 7.15 5.13 9.63
CA GLU A 681 7.93 5.11 10.88
C GLU A 681 7.23 5.90 11.99
N HIS A 682 7.42 5.48 13.24
CA HIS A 682 6.91 6.22 14.40
C HIS A 682 7.89 7.31 14.85
N SER A 683 7.66 8.55 14.43
CA SER A 683 8.26 9.73 15.07
C SER A 683 7.30 10.30 16.13
N SER A 684 7.63 10.11 17.41
CA SER A 684 6.84 10.63 18.53
C SER A 684 7.18 12.09 18.84
N ASP A 685 6.39 13.05 18.31
CA ASP A 685 6.44 14.42 18.81
C ASP A 685 5.11 15.18 18.63
N ARG A 686 4.77 16.08 19.57
CA ARG A 686 3.41 16.66 19.66
C ARG A 686 3.37 18.13 20.12
N PRO A 687 3.39 19.10 19.19
CA PRO A 687 3.08 20.50 19.46
C PRO A 687 1.55 20.75 19.64
N PRO A 688 1.14 21.86 20.27
CA PRO A 688 -0.24 22.07 20.71
C PRO A 688 -1.22 22.54 19.62
N SER A 689 -2.50 22.26 19.87
CA SER A 689 -3.64 22.60 19.01
C SER A 689 -4.05 24.07 19.08
N ALA A 690 -4.16 24.75 17.92
CA ALA A 690 -4.90 26.01 17.78
C ALA A 690 -5.45 26.32 16.36
N PRO A 691 -4.68 26.23 15.24
CA PRO A 691 -5.11 26.90 14.00
C PRO A 691 -6.17 26.16 13.16
N ILE A 692 -6.19 24.83 13.22
CA ILE A 692 -6.84 23.98 12.20
C ILE A 692 -8.39 24.03 12.25
N GLN A 693 -8.98 24.33 13.41
CA GLN A 693 -10.45 24.32 13.61
C GLN A 693 -11.19 25.35 12.73
N ASN A 694 -10.57 26.50 12.47
CA ASN A 694 -11.15 27.55 11.61
C ASN A 694 -11.08 27.20 10.12
N PHE A 695 -10.13 26.35 9.71
CA PHE A 695 -10.03 25.86 8.33
C PHE A 695 -11.02 24.72 8.08
N ALA A 696 -11.08 23.73 8.99
CA ALA A 696 -11.98 22.59 8.89
C ALA A 696 -13.47 22.99 8.87
N SER A 697 -13.86 24.00 9.66
CA SER A 697 -15.23 24.56 9.65
C SER A 697 -15.57 25.25 8.32
N SER A 698 -14.63 25.93 7.67
CA SER A 698 -14.84 26.54 6.35
C SER A 698 -15.13 25.49 5.26
N ILE A 699 -14.41 24.36 5.27
CA ILE A 699 -14.55 23.28 4.26
C ILE A 699 -15.92 22.61 4.34
N ARG A 700 -16.47 22.41 5.55
CA ARG A 700 -17.80 21.81 5.76
C ARG A 700 -18.95 22.56 5.07
N SER A 701 -18.77 23.85 4.77
CA SER A 701 -19.78 24.68 4.12
C SER A 701 -20.00 24.36 2.63
N ASN A 702 -19.00 23.79 1.94
CA ASN A 702 -19.03 23.66 0.49
C ASN A 702 -19.36 22.22 0.05
N LYS A 703 -20.53 22.07 -0.58
CA LYS A 703 -21.08 20.77 -1.01
C LYS A 703 -20.21 20.05 -2.06
N ALA A 704 -19.37 20.75 -2.82
CA ALA A 704 -18.45 20.12 -3.76
C ALA A 704 -17.19 19.53 -3.09
N LEU A 705 -16.72 20.14 -2.00
CA LEU A 705 -15.50 19.73 -1.29
C LEU A 705 -15.72 18.50 -0.40
N ARG A 706 -16.92 18.33 0.17
CA ARG A 706 -17.28 17.19 1.03
C ARG A 706 -16.86 15.85 0.41
N ASN A 707 -17.29 15.57 -0.82
CA ASN A 707 -17.01 14.31 -1.52
C ASN A 707 -15.53 14.09 -1.87
N THR A 708 -14.70 15.14 -1.92
CA THR A 708 -13.25 15.03 -2.18
C THR A 708 -12.43 14.86 -0.91
N THR A 709 -12.85 15.46 0.21
CA THR A 709 -12.15 15.32 1.50
C THR A 709 -12.62 14.13 2.33
N GLU A 710 -13.79 13.56 2.00
CA GLU A 710 -14.41 12.47 2.75
C GLU A 710 -13.49 11.26 3.01
N PRO A 711 -12.71 10.72 2.04
CA PRO A 711 -11.85 9.56 2.31
C PRO A 711 -10.77 9.87 3.36
N TYR A 712 -10.22 11.09 3.35
CA TYR A 712 -9.21 11.54 4.32
C TYR A 712 -9.80 11.80 5.70
N ILE A 713 -11.00 12.40 5.76
CA ILE A 713 -11.74 12.58 7.02
C ILE A 713 -12.13 11.22 7.60
N ALA A 714 -12.62 10.29 6.78
CA ALA A 714 -12.94 8.94 7.19
C ALA A 714 -11.69 8.20 7.70
N TYR A 715 -10.55 8.31 7.02
CA TYR A 715 -9.29 7.69 7.45
C TYR A 715 -8.89 8.15 8.86
N GLY A 716 -8.69 9.45 9.07
CA GLY A 716 -8.23 9.99 10.35
C GLY A 716 -9.26 9.82 11.48
N SER A 717 -10.54 10.11 11.24
CA SER A 717 -11.57 9.89 12.25
C SER A 717 -11.74 8.41 12.61
N THR A 718 -11.54 7.47 11.66
CA THR A 718 -11.60 6.03 11.98
C THR A 718 -10.32 5.50 12.63
N GLU A 719 -9.20 6.21 12.52
CA GLU A 719 -7.95 5.91 13.24
C GLU A 719 -8.14 6.17 14.75
N ASP A 720 -8.55 7.38 15.13
CA ASP A 720 -8.87 7.71 16.53
C ASP A 720 -10.00 6.81 17.09
N LEU A 721 -11.02 6.49 16.28
CA LEU A 721 -12.08 5.55 16.68
C LEU A 721 -11.54 4.12 16.89
N TYR A 722 -10.63 3.66 16.03
CA TYR A 722 -9.96 2.37 16.19
C TYR A 722 -9.10 2.34 17.47
N LEU A 723 -8.35 3.41 17.74
CA LEU A 723 -7.56 3.54 18.96
C LEU A 723 -8.45 3.43 20.20
N LEU A 724 -9.62 4.08 20.22
CA LEU A 724 -10.62 3.94 21.28
C LEU A 724 -11.22 2.53 21.40
N CYS A 725 -11.36 1.78 20.31
CA CYS A 725 -11.73 0.35 20.36
C CYS A 725 -10.60 -0.56 20.87
N SER A 726 -9.34 -0.17 20.66
CA SER A 726 -8.16 -0.98 21.01
C SER A 726 -7.69 -0.80 22.46
N ALA A 727 -7.82 0.40 23.02
CA ALA A 727 -7.29 0.78 24.33
C ALA A 727 -7.75 -0.10 25.51
N PRO A 728 -9.02 -0.58 25.60
CA PRO A 728 -9.44 -1.44 26.72
C PRO A 728 -8.74 -2.81 26.76
N ALA A 729 -8.16 -3.23 25.62
CA ALA A 729 -7.52 -4.53 25.46
C ALA A 729 -6.00 -4.43 25.26
N ALA A 730 -5.40 -3.25 25.42
CA ALA A 730 -3.97 -3.03 25.17
C ALA A 730 -3.09 -3.87 26.11
N TYR A 731 -2.03 -4.47 25.56
CA TYR A 731 -1.11 -5.36 26.25
C TYR A 731 0.28 -5.35 25.58
N THR A 732 1.28 -5.73 26.37
CA THR A 732 2.66 -5.96 25.97
C THR A 732 3.13 -7.36 26.42
N ILE A 733 4.24 -7.87 25.88
CA ILE A 733 4.85 -9.13 26.33
C ILE A 733 6.29 -8.86 26.79
N PRO A 734 6.52 -8.59 28.09
CA PRO A 734 7.81 -8.11 28.58
C PRO A 734 9.01 -9.01 28.28
N SER A 735 8.83 -10.34 28.19
CA SER A 735 9.93 -11.27 27.88
C SER A 735 10.48 -11.10 26.45
N ARG A 736 9.69 -10.58 25.51
CA ARG A 736 10.18 -10.20 24.16
C ARG A 736 11.17 -9.03 24.19
N ASN A 737 11.08 -8.19 25.22
CA ASN A 737 11.93 -7.02 25.44
C ASN A 737 13.10 -7.30 26.41
N ALA A 738 13.25 -8.55 26.86
CA ALA A 738 14.42 -8.98 27.63
C ALA A 738 15.70 -8.96 26.76
N SER A 739 16.86 -8.98 27.41
CA SER A 739 18.17 -9.07 26.74
C SER A 739 19.00 -10.17 27.42
N PRO A 740 19.15 -11.35 26.79
CA PRO A 740 18.59 -11.76 25.51
C PRO A 740 17.05 -11.89 25.53
N PRO A 741 16.35 -11.80 24.38
CA PRO A 741 14.91 -11.99 24.31
C PRO A 741 14.49 -13.40 24.72
N GLU A 742 13.53 -13.50 25.63
CA GLU A 742 13.00 -14.75 26.16
C GLU A 742 11.72 -15.18 25.42
N PRO A 743 11.35 -16.48 25.46
CA PRO A 743 10.05 -16.92 24.97
C PRO A 743 8.91 -16.23 25.74
N ALA A 744 7.74 -16.07 25.09
CA ALA A 744 6.54 -15.66 25.79
C ALA A 744 6.10 -16.79 26.76
N PRO A 745 5.61 -16.46 27.97
CA PRO A 745 4.83 -17.42 28.76
C PRO A 745 3.62 -17.88 27.92
N THR A 746 3.25 -19.16 27.99
CA THR A 746 2.13 -19.71 27.21
C THR A 746 1.00 -20.20 28.11
N THR A 747 -0.24 -20.01 27.67
CA THR A 747 -1.43 -20.65 28.25
C THR A 747 -1.41 -22.17 28.04
N SER A 748 -2.34 -22.89 28.70
CA SER A 748 -2.58 -24.33 28.47
C SER A 748 -2.83 -24.68 27.00
N ASP A 749 -3.38 -23.71 26.26
CA ASP A 749 -3.86 -23.86 24.88
C ASP A 749 -2.73 -23.55 23.88
N GLY A 750 -1.52 -23.21 24.36
CA GLY A 750 -0.35 -22.87 23.55
C GLY A 750 -0.32 -21.43 23.02
N GLU A 751 -1.22 -20.56 23.49
CA GLU A 751 -1.21 -19.14 23.14
C GLU A 751 -0.24 -18.35 24.03
N ASP A 752 0.62 -17.53 23.42
CA ASP A 752 1.41 -16.48 24.08
C ASP A 752 0.54 -15.60 25.00
N LEU A 753 0.98 -15.43 26.24
CA LEU A 753 0.36 -14.65 27.31
C LEU A 753 1.15 -13.37 27.58
N GLY A 754 0.47 -12.23 27.59
CA GLY A 754 1.04 -10.91 27.87
C GLY A 754 0.64 -10.34 29.23
N VAL A 755 1.03 -9.07 29.43
CA VAL A 755 0.67 -8.24 30.58
C VAL A 755 -0.16 -7.06 30.05
N PRO A 756 -1.32 -6.74 30.65
CA PRO A 756 -2.18 -5.67 30.14
C PRO A 756 -1.62 -4.30 30.51
N ASP A 757 -1.63 -3.38 29.55
CA ASP A 757 -1.05 -2.03 29.74
C ASP A 757 -1.87 -1.19 30.73
N ASN A 758 -3.13 -1.56 30.94
CA ASN A 758 -3.98 -1.07 32.01
C ASN A 758 -4.44 -2.24 32.90
N ALA A 759 -3.81 -2.39 34.06
CA ALA A 759 -4.13 -3.43 35.05
C ALA A 759 -5.53 -3.31 35.67
N ASP A 760 -6.13 -2.11 35.68
CA ASP A 760 -7.51 -1.89 36.12
C ASP A 760 -8.54 -2.23 35.03
N SER A 761 -8.11 -2.67 33.84
CA SER A 761 -9.01 -3.10 32.77
C SER A 761 -9.85 -4.30 33.19
N ILE A 762 -11.15 -4.06 33.34
CA ILE A 762 -12.15 -5.04 33.79
C ILE A 762 -12.19 -6.33 32.94
N TRP A 763 -11.72 -6.29 31.69
CA TRP A 763 -11.60 -7.47 30.82
C TRP A 763 -10.57 -8.49 31.35
N PHE A 764 -9.46 -8.02 31.92
CA PHE A 764 -8.33 -8.86 32.36
C PHE A 764 -8.23 -8.98 33.89
N ARG A 765 -8.79 -8.02 34.61
CA ARG A 765 -8.83 -7.96 36.08
C ARG A 765 -9.40 -9.26 36.69
N PRO A 766 -8.85 -9.78 37.81
CA PRO A 766 -9.35 -10.98 38.48
C PRO A 766 -10.79 -10.85 39.01
N LYS A 767 -11.54 -11.96 39.02
CA LYS A 767 -12.92 -12.04 39.52
C LYS A 767 -13.06 -11.67 40.99
N ALA A 768 -12.04 -11.97 41.80
CA ALA A 768 -11.97 -11.55 43.20
C ALA A 768 -12.03 -10.02 43.40
N GLN A 769 -11.75 -9.23 42.35
CA GLN A 769 -11.86 -7.77 42.35
C GLN A 769 -13.05 -7.24 41.51
N GLY A 770 -13.89 -8.13 40.97
CA GLY A 770 -15.01 -7.77 40.08
C GLY A 770 -14.62 -7.55 38.61
N GLY A 771 -13.53 -8.18 38.14
CA GLY A 771 -13.23 -8.29 36.70
C GLY A 771 -13.68 -9.61 36.07
N LEU A 772 -13.45 -9.75 34.77
CA LEU A 772 -13.81 -10.94 33.99
C LEU A 772 -12.75 -12.05 33.98
N GLU A 773 -11.49 -11.73 34.31
CA GLU A 773 -10.36 -12.67 34.38
C GLU A 773 -10.12 -13.43 33.05
N LEU A 774 -10.11 -12.70 31.92
CA LEU A 774 -9.79 -13.25 30.61
C LEU A 774 -8.27 -13.36 30.38
N ASP A 775 -7.83 -14.44 29.73
CA ASP A 775 -6.42 -14.64 29.34
C ASP A 775 -5.94 -13.49 28.43
N VAL A 776 -4.81 -12.86 28.79
CA VAL A 776 -4.23 -11.72 28.03
C VAL A 776 -3.47 -12.24 26.80
N THR A 777 -4.20 -12.66 25.77
CA THR A 777 -3.64 -13.20 24.52
C THR A 777 -4.11 -12.44 23.28
N PHE A 778 -3.42 -12.63 22.16
CA PHE A 778 -3.78 -12.06 20.85
C PHE A 778 -5.23 -12.38 20.44
N HIS A 779 -5.74 -13.56 20.79
CA HIS A 779 -7.13 -13.94 20.51
C HIS A 779 -8.11 -13.10 21.33
N THR A 780 -7.90 -13.03 22.66
CA THR A 780 -8.74 -12.24 23.56
C THR A 780 -8.73 -10.76 23.17
N TRP A 781 -7.56 -10.21 22.85
CA TRP A 781 -7.42 -8.87 22.28
C TRP A 781 -8.29 -8.69 21.03
N ALA A 782 -8.12 -9.53 20.02
CA ALA A 782 -8.88 -9.43 18.77
C ALA A 782 -10.39 -9.46 19.00
N GLN A 783 -10.87 -10.32 19.92
CA GLN A 783 -12.30 -10.44 20.23
C GLN A 783 -12.85 -9.24 21.01
N ILE A 784 -12.11 -8.67 21.97
CA ILE A 784 -12.52 -7.43 22.65
C ILE A 784 -12.54 -6.26 21.67
N VAL A 785 -11.54 -6.14 20.78
CA VAL A 785 -11.50 -5.07 19.78
C VAL A 785 -12.61 -5.23 18.74
N PHE A 786 -12.89 -6.46 18.28
CA PHE A 786 -14.07 -6.76 17.45
C PHE A 786 -15.38 -6.39 18.14
N LEU A 787 -15.52 -6.59 19.45
CA LEU A 787 -16.71 -6.21 20.23
C LEU A 787 -16.97 -4.70 20.14
N HIS A 788 -15.93 -3.88 20.31
CA HIS A 788 -16.02 -2.41 20.22
C HIS A 788 -16.19 -1.93 18.77
N MET A 789 -15.46 -2.51 17.81
CA MET A 789 -15.63 -2.23 16.38
C MET A 789 -17.03 -2.63 15.87
N TYR A 790 -17.67 -3.63 16.46
CA TYR A 790 -19.03 -4.03 16.13
C TYR A 790 -20.03 -2.95 16.57
N LEU A 791 -19.90 -2.41 17.79
CA LEU A 791 -20.71 -1.28 18.26
C LEU A 791 -20.63 -0.09 17.29
N LEU A 792 -19.42 0.30 16.88
CA LEU A 792 -19.23 1.34 15.88
C LEU A 792 -19.78 0.94 14.50
N THR A 793 -19.59 -0.30 14.06
CA THR A 793 -20.10 -0.80 12.78
C THR A 793 -21.63 -0.74 12.72
N VAL A 794 -22.33 -1.08 13.80
CA VAL A 794 -23.80 -0.94 13.87
C VAL A 794 -24.20 0.53 13.72
N ARG A 795 -23.48 1.47 14.36
CA ARG A 795 -23.76 2.90 14.25
C ARG A 795 -23.34 3.53 12.91
N LEU A 796 -22.29 3.02 12.26
CA LEU A 796 -21.85 3.46 10.93
C LEU A 796 -22.83 3.00 9.83
N ARG A 797 -23.58 1.91 10.03
CA ARG A 797 -24.68 1.51 9.13
C ARG A 797 -25.84 2.51 9.11
N THR A 798 -25.95 3.41 10.09
CA THR A 798 -26.98 4.46 10.11
C THR A 798 -26.48 5.81 9.57
N PHE A 799 -25.23 5.92 9.14
CA PHE A 799 -24.74 7.07 8.35
C PHE A 799 -25.45 7.14 6.99
N PRO A 800 -25.39 8.30 6.30
CA PRO A 800 -25.72 8.38 4.87
C PRO A 800 -25.07 7.25 4.08
N ALA A 801 -25.85 6.61 3.19
CA ALA A 801 -25.43 5.40 2.48
C ALA A 801 -24.21 5.59 1.55
N GLU A 802 -23.91 6.85 1.20
CA GLU A 802 -22.68 7.28 0.53
C GLU A 802 -21.45 7.10 1.42
N HIS A 803 -21.53 7.48 2.71
CA HIS A 803 -20.41 7.48 3.66
C HIS A 803 -20.20 6.12 4.35
N ALA A 804 -21.29 5.44 4.72
CA ALA A 804 -21.28 4.27 5.61
C ALA A 804 -20.26 3.18 5.21
N LYS A 805 -20.12 2.91 3.91
CA LYS A 805 -19.19 1.89 3.39
C LYS A 805 -17.72 2.27 3.59
N ILE A 806 -17.35 3.52 3.32
CA ILE A 806 -15.96 3.99 3.40
C ILE A 806 -15.49 3.96 4.85
N TRP A 807 -16.30 4.48 5.77
CA TRP A 807 -16.00 4.50 7.20
C TRP A 807 -15.87 3.08 7.79
N HIS A 808 -16.78 2.16 7.46
CA HIS A 808 -16.67 0.77 7.91
C HIS A 808 -15.43 0.07 7.34
N GLN A 809 -15.02 0.40 6.11
CA GLN A 809 -13.80 -0.16 5.52
C GLN A 809 -12.55 0.38 6.23
N GLN A 810 -12.41 1.70 6.42
CA GLN A 810 -11.20 2.26 7.04
C GLN A 810 -11.04 1.84 8.52
N LEU A 811 -12.14 1.78 9.29
CA LEU A 811 -12.13 1.22 10.65
C LEU A 811 -11.63 -0.25 10.69
N LEU A 812 -11.90 -1.02 9.62
CA LEU A 812 -11.46 -2.41 9.51
C LEU A 812 -10.02 -2.54 8.98
N ASP A 813 -9.61 -1.68 8.05
CA ASP A 813 -8.24 -1.64 7.51
C ASP A 813 -7.24 -1.30 8.65
N HIS A 814 -7.58 -0.32 9.51
CA HIS A 814 -6.81 0.03 10.73
C HIS A 814 -6.61 -1.16 11.68
N PHE A 815 -7.66 -1.95 11.93
CA PHE A 815 -7.54 -3.17 12.73
C PHE A 815 -6.54 -4.17 12.12
N PHE A 816 -6.54 -4.34 10.80
CA PHE A 816 -5.65 -5.32 10.15
C PHE A 816 -4.18 -4.88 10.15
N TYR A 817 -3.88 -3.59 10.02
CA TYR A 817 -2.51 -3.08 10.20
C TYR A 817 -2.03 -3.33 11.63
N ALA A 818 -2.84 -2.95 12.62
CA ALA A 818 -2.55 -3.10 14.04
C ALA A 818 -2.54 -4.57 14.53
N ALA A 819 -3.15 -5.50 13.77
CA ALA A 819 -3.05 -6.94 13.97
C ALA A 819 -1.79 -7.53 13.32
N GLU A 820 -1.36 -7.05 12.14
CA GLU A 820 -0.12 -7.51 11.51
C GLU A 820 1.11 -7.10 12.33
N ASP A 821 1.14 -5.86 12.83
CA ASP A 821 2.18 -5.37 13.75
C ASP A 821 2.30 -6.26 15.00
N ARG A 822 1.23 -6.40 15.79
CA ARG A 822 1.26 -7.22 17.02
C ARG A 822 1.75 -8.65 16.79
N MET A 823 1.41 -9.25 15.64
CA MET A 823 1.92 -10.57 15.27
C MET A 823 3.43 -10.59 15.01
N ALA A 824 4.00 -9.55 14.40
CA ALA A 824 5.44 -9.43 14.23
C ALA A 824 6.13 -9.11 15.58
N THR A 825 5.67 -8.05 16.25
CA THR A 825 6.32 -7.41 17.40
C THR A 825 6.23 -8.24 18.68
N TRP A 826 5.04 -8.74 19.06
CA TRP A 826 4.85 -9.46 20.33
C TRP A 826 4.89 -10.98 20.19
N HIS A 827 4.50 -11.50 19.02
CA HIS A 827 4.37 -12.94 18.79
C HIS A 827 5.46 -13.56 17.92
N ASN A 828 6.47 -12.76 17.53
CA ASN A 828 7.61 -13.19 16.71
C ASN A 828 7.22 -13.89 15.39
N ILE A 829 6.04 -13.56 14.83
CA ILE A 829 5.58 -14.09 13.55
C ILE A 829 6.18 -13.25 12.42
N SER A 830 7.51 -13.27 12.31
CA SER A 830 8.28 -12.55 11.29
C SER A 830 7.96 -13.02 9.86
N ALA A 831 7.58 -14.28 9.69
CA ALA A 831 7.22 -14.88 8.40
C ALA A 831 5.91 -14.31 7.83
N ARG A 832 6.01 -13.44 6.81
CA ARG A 832 4.87 -12.81 6.10
C ARG A 832 3.85 -13.81 5.55
N SER A 833 4.25 -15.02 5.16
CA SER A 833 3.34 -16.09 4.72
C SER A 833 2.45 -16.59 5.86
N VAL A 834 2.98 -16.68 7.07
CA VAL A 834 2.27 -17.11 8.28
C VAL A 834 1.32 -16.01 8.75
N ARG A 835 1.76 -14.75 8.84
CA ARG A 835 0.86 -13.62 9.15
C ARG A 835 -0.31 -13.54 8.16
N ASN A 836 -0.06 -13.68 6.86
CA ASN A 836 -1.11 -13.71 5.83
C ASN A 836 -2.13 -14.86 5.98
N LYS A 837 -1.82 -15.92 6.74
CA LYS A 837 -2.80 -16.94 7.13
C LYS A 837 -3.67 -16.41 8.28
N TYR A 838 -3.05 -15.99 9.39
CA TYR A 838 -3.75 -15.44 10.55
C TYR A 838 -4.65 -14.24 10.21
N LEU A 839 -4.22 -13.31 9.33
CA LEU A 839 -5.06 -12.20 8.86
C LEU A 839 -6.32 -12.68 8.11
N LYS A 840 -6.25 -13.77 7.34
CA LYS A 840 -7.42 -14.37 6.65
C LYS A 840 -8.34 -15.09 7.62
N ASP A 841 -7.78 -15.70 8.67
CA ASP A 841 -8.55 -16.38 9.71
C ASP A 841 -9.27 -15.35 10.60
N LEU A 842 -8.62 -14.25 10.97
CA LEU A 842 -9.23 -13.08 11.62
C LEU A 842 -10.33 -12.43 10.76
N TRP A 843 -10.14 -12.31 9.44
CA TRP A 843 -11.15 -11.78 8.53
C TRP A 843 -12.41 -12.67 8.43
N GLN A 844 -12.24 -13.99 8.53
CA GLN A 844 -13.37 -14.92 8.66
C GLN A 844 -14.06 -14.76 10.02
N GLN A 845 -13.29 -14.67 11.12
CA GLN A 845 -13.82 -14.43 12.46
C GLN A 845 -14.64 -13.13 12.52
N TRP A 846 -14.12 -12.00 12.04
CA TRP A 846 -14.84 -10.71 12.02
C TRP A 846 -16.22 -10.81 11.35
N ARG A 847 -16.32 -11.54 10.23
CA ARG A 847 -17.59 -11.75 9.54
C ARG A 847 -18.56 -12.66 10.31
N GLY A 848 -18.03 -13.65 11.03
CA GLY A 848 -18.80 -14.49 11.96
C GLY A 848 -19.28 -13.73 13.20
N VAL A 849 -18.44 -12.85 13.76
CA VAL A 849 -18.77 -11.92 14.84
C VAL A 849 -19.93 -11.02 14.44
N ILE A 850 -19.81 -10.31 13.30
CA ILE A 850 -20.88 -9.48 12.74
C ILE A 850 -22.19 -10.26 12.66
N LEU A 851 -22.19 -11.41 11.98
CA LEU A 851 -23.40 -12.19 11.75
C LEU A 851 -24.05 -12.69 13.05
N SER A 852 -23.24 -13.17 14.00
CA SER A 852 -23.74 -13.74 15.25
C SER A 852 -24.21 -12.69 16.26
N TYR A 853 -23.62 -11.49 16.27
CA TYR A 853 -24.13 -10.38 17.07
C TYR A 853 -25.35 -9.71 16.42
N ASP A 854 -25.41 -9.57 15.08
CA ASP A 854 -26.61 -9.10 14.39
C ASP A 854 -27.80 -10.05 14.63
N GLU A 855 -27.57 -11.37 14.55
CA GLU A 855 -28.55 -12.38 14.93
C GLU A 855 -28.98 -12.25 16.40
N GLY A 856 -28.03 -12.07 17.32
CA GLY A 856 -28.29 -11.88 18.74
C GLY A 856 -29.11 -10.61 19.06
N LEU A 857 -28.85 -9.49 18.38
CA LEU A 857 -29.63 -8.27 18.56
C LEU A 857 -31.10 -8.47 18.18
N VAL A 858 -31.35 -9.20 17.09
CA VAL A 858 -32.69 -9.47 16.54
C VAL A 858 -33.44 -10.57 17.30
N LYS A 859 -32.79 -11.69 17.62
CA LYS A 859 -33.43 -12.84 18.30
C LYS A 859 -33.50 -12.69 19.82
N GLY A 860 -32.74 -11.77 20.40
CA GLY A 860 -32.79 -11.43 21.82
C GLY A 860 -31.63 -11.97 22.64
N ASP A 861 -31.59 -11.53 23.90
CA ASP A 861 -30.37 -11.50 24.71
C ASP A 861 -29.76 -12.87 25.03
N ALA A 862 -30.55 -13.94 25.02
CA ALA A 862 -30.03 -15.31 25.16
C ALA A 862 -29.20 -15.75 23.93
N VAL A 863 -29.60 -15.34 22.72
CA VAL A 863 -28.84 -15.62 21.49
C VAL A 863 -27.60 -14.73 21.42
N LEU A 864 -27.70 -13.48 21.87
CA LEU A 864 -26.55 -12.57 21.98
C LEU A 864 -25.53 -13.07 23.02
N ALA A 865 -25.98 -13.53 24.19
CA ALA A 865 -25.14 -14.19 25.20
C ALA A 865 -24.45 -15.44 24.63
N GLY A 866 -25.18 -16.27 23.88
CA GLY A 866 -24.60 -17.43 23.19
C GLY A 866 -23.56 -17.05 22.13
N ALA A 867 -23.68 -15.89 21.48
CA ALA A 867 -22.66 -15.36 20.58
C ALA A 867 -21.44 -14.80 21.33
N VAL A 868 -21.65 -14.05 22.41
CA VAL A 868 -20.56 -13.57 23.29
C VAL A 868 -19.77 -14.74 23.88
N TRP A 869 -20.46 -15.80 24.33
CA TRP A 869 -19.83 -17.00 24.88
C TRP A 869 -18.94 -17.72 23.86
N ARG A 870 -19.40 -17.91 22.63
CA ARG A 870 -18.60 -18.54 21.57
C ARG A 870 -17.40 -17.70 21.15
N ASN A 871 -17.60 -16.39 21.01
CA ASN A 871 -16.62 -15.49 20.40
C ASN A 871 -15.58 -15.02 21.43
N LEU A 872 -16.01 -14.47 22.57
CA LEU A 872 -15.13 -13.88 23.59
C LEU A 872 -14.62 -14.89 24.62
N PHE A 873 -15.49 -15.79 25.09
CA PHE A 873 -15.17 -16.79 26.12
C PHE A 873 -14.75 -18.16 25.55
N LYS A 874 -14.39 -18.21 24.25
CA LYS A 874 -13.94 -19.42 23.52
C LYS A 874 -14.86 -20.65 23.66
N ALA A 875 -16.15 -20.45 23.95
CA ALA A 875 -17.12 -21.49 24.32
C ALA A 875 -16.70 -22.38 25.53
N ARG A 876 -15.88 -21.86 26.46
CA ARG A 876 -15.48 -22.59 27.68
C ARG A 876 -16.70 -22.84 28.57
N VAL A 877 -16.90 -24.09 29.00
CA VAL A 877 -18.10 -24.51 29.77
C VAL A 877 -18.19 -23.83 31.14
N GLU A 878 -17.05 -23.57 31.78
CA GLU A 878 -16.94 -22.92 33.11
C GLU A 878 -17.20 -21.39 33.10
N THR A 879 -17.79 -20.85 32.03
CA THR A 879 -18.11 -19.41 31.94
C THR A 879 -19.33 -19.07 32.79
N ASP A 880 -19.22 -18.09 33.70
CA ASP A 880 -20.39 -17.65 34.48
C ASP A 880 -21.41 -16.95 33.57
N VAL A 881 -22.67 -17.35 33.68
CA VAL A 881 -23.81 -16.73 32.99
C VAL A 881 -23.98 -15.26 33.41
N ARG A 882 -23.50 -14.87 34.60
CA ARG A 882 -23.43 -13.47 35.05
C ARG A 882 -22.47 -12.63 34.21
N ASP A 883 -21.30 -13.17 33.86
CA ASP A 883 -20.30 -12.47 33.03
C ASP A 883 -20.83 -12.24 31.62
N LEU A 884 -21.44 -13.28 31.03
CA LEU A 884 -22.15 -13.19 29.75
C LEU A 884 -23.28 -12.15 29.81
N GLY A 885 -24.05 -12.15 30.89
CA GLY A 885 -25.09 -11.16 31.14
C GLY A 885 -24.55 -9.74 31.22
N LEU A 886 -23.41 -9.52 31.89
CA LEU A 886 -22.78 -8.21 32.06
C LEU A 886 -22.34 -7.64 30.70
N VAL A 887 -21.64 -8.43 29.89
CA VAL A 887 -21.22 -8.03 28.54
C VAL A 887 -22.42 -7.78 27.62
N VAL A 888 -23.50 -8.56 27.73
CA VAL A 888 -24.74 -8.34 26.96
C VAL A 888 -25.48 -7.07 27.40
N ALA A 889 -25.57 -6.80 28.70
CA ALA A 889 -26.18 -5.59 29.23
C ALA A 889 -25.41 -4.33 28.80
N TRP A 890 -24.08 -4.39 28.82
CA TRP A 890 -23.20 -3.35 28.31
C TRP A 890 -23.35 -3.17 26.79
N LEU A 891 -23.31 -4.23 25.98
CA LEU A 891 -23.55 -4.15 24.53
C LEU A 891 -24.86 -3.42 24.20
N ARG A 892 -25.96 -3.77 24.88
CA ARG A 892 -27.27 -3.13 24.70
C ARG A 892 -27.26 -1.65 25.12
N LYS A 893 -26.55 -1.30 26.21
CA LYS A 893 -26.38 0.08 26.70
C LYS A 893 -25.56 0.93 25.72
N GLU A 894 -24.42 0.43 25.26
CA GLU A 894 -23.51 1.19 24.39
C GLU A 894 -24.12 1.38 23.00
N LEU A 895 -24.84 0.39 22.45
CA LEU A 895 -25.62 0.58 21.22
C LEU A 895 -26.67 1.69 21.35
N LYS A 896 -27.40 1.71 22.48
CA LYS A 896 -28.40 2.76 22.76
C LYS A 896 -27.75 4.15 22.95
N THR A 897 -26.53 4.18 23.50
CA THR A 897 -25.75 5.42 23.66
C THR A 897 -25.28 5.96 22.30
N LEU A 898 -24.84 5.08 21.40
CA LEU A 898 -24.46 5.40 20.03
C LEU A 898 -25.67 5.81 19.17
N GLU A 899 -26.82 5.16 19.34
CA GLU A 899 -28.10 5.51 18.69
C GLU A 899 -28.51 6.97 18.98
N GLY A 900 -28.27 7.47 20.20
CA GLY A 900 -28.53 8.85 20.60
C GLY A 900 -27.48 9.89 20.15
N MET A 901 -26.40 9.47 19.50
CA MET A 901 -25.28 10.34 19.07
C MET A 901 -25.52 10.85 17.65
N SER A 902 -25.16 12.10 17.33
CA SER A 902 -25.25 12.62 15.94
C SER A 902 -24.09 12.11 15.08
N ASP A 903 -24.25 12.14 13.75
CA ASP A 903 -23.20 11.73 12.81
C ASP A 903 -21.96 12.63 12.92
N GLU A 904 -22.16 13.93 13.15
CA GLU A 904 -21.08 14.90 13.39
C GLU A 904 -20.33 14.60 14.69
N ALA A 905 -21.05 14.25 15.77
CA ALA A 905 -20.43 13.92 17.05
C ALA A 905 -19.57 12.64 16.97
N LEU A 906 -20.00 11.64 16.18
CA LEU A 906 -19.19 10.45 15.92
C LEU A 906 -18.01 10.74 14.99
N ALA A 907 -18.20 11.55 13.95
CA ALA A 907 -17.13 11.96 13.03
C ALA A 907 -16.07 12.87 13.69
N GLU A 908 -16.46 13.67 14.68
CA GLU A 908 -15.56 14.43 15.57
C GLU A 908 -15.03 13.62 16.76
N VAL A 909 -15.21 12.29 16.72
CA VAL A 909 -14.68 11.32 17.69
C VAL A 909 -15.02 11.66 19.15
N ARG A 910 -16.25 12.16 19.37
CA ARG A 910 -16.78 12.45 20.72
C ARG A 910 -17.35 11.21 21.42
N VAL A 911 -17.20 10.02 20.83
CA VAL A 911 -17.60 8.76 21.45
C VAL A 911 -16.74 8.47 22.68
N ARG A 912 -17.39 8.01 23.74
CA ARG A 912 -16.78 7.38 24.91
C ARG A 912 -17.59 6.13 25.20
N PHE A 913 -16.93 4.97 25.17
CA PHE A 913 -17.55 3.74 25.65
C PHE A 913 -17.70 3.83 27.17
N GLY A 914 -18.87 3.46 27.68
CA GLY A 914 -19.10 3.33 29.11
C GLY A 914 -18.31 2.17 29.72
N ASP A 915 -18.02 2.26 31.01
CA ASP A 915 -17.44 1.15 31.76
C ASP A 915 -18.44 -0.03 31.85
N LEU A 916 -17.93 -1.24 31.65
CA LEU A 916 -18.63 -2.51 31.85
C LEU A 916 -18.96 -2.73 33.34
N GLY A 917 -18.11 -2.23 34.23
CA GLY A 917 -18.29 -2.26 35.69
C GLY A 917 -19.25 -1.18 36.24
N ALA A 918 -19.78 -0.31 35.38
CA ALA A 918 -20.66 0.78 35.82
C ALA A 918 -21.90 0.23 36.56
N PRO A 919 -22.28 0.76 37.74
CA PRO A 919 -23.38 0.21 38.55
C PRO A 919 -24.73 0.13 37.83
N GLU A 920 -24.95 0.94 36.80
CA GLU A 920 -26.13 0.89 35.93
C GLU A 920 -26.21 -0.38 35.04
N VAL A 921 -25.06 -0.95 34.64
CA VAL A 921 -24.97 -2.22 33.90
C VAL A 921 -25.28 -3.37 34.86
N ALA A 922 -24.66 -3.38 36.04
CA ALA A 922 -24.91 -4.40 37.07
C ALA A 922 -26.39 -4.46 37.50
N ARG A 923 -27.03 -3.30 37.71
CA ARG A 923 -28.48 -3.19 38.04
C ARG A 923 -29.41 -3.78 36.98
N ALA A 924 -28.97 -3.90 35.72
CA ALA A 924 -29.76 -4.56 34.69
C ALA A 924 -29.92 -6.07 34.95
N LEU A 925 -28.93 -6.69 35.60
CA LEU A 925 -28.91 -8.11 35.98
C LEU A 925 -29.68 -8.37 37.29
N GLU A 926 -29.68 -7.41 38.22
CA GLU A 926 -30.43 -7.48 39.49
C GLU A 926 -31.96 -7.48 39.28
N ARG A 927 -32.42 -6.95 38.13
CA ARG A 927 -33.85 -6.83 37.83
C ARG A 927 -34.46 -8.18 37.42
N LYS A 928 -35.14 -8.84 38.37
CA LYS A 928 -35.94 -10.07 38.13
C LYS A 928 -36.77 -9.94 36.86
N SER A 929 -36.49 -10.80 35.86
CA SER A 929 -37.23 -10.82 34.60
C SER A 929 -38.67 -11.32 34.82
N GLY A 930 -39.66 -10.57 34.35
CA GLY A 930 -41.07 -10.97 34.37
C GLY A 930 -41.40 -12.19 33.50
N LYS A 931 -40.44 -12.72 32.73
CA LYS A 931 -40.57 -14.05 32.13
C LYS A 931 -40.43 -15.19 33.16
N MET A 932 -39.70 -15.00 34.26
CA MET A 932 -39.56 -16.01 35.33
C MET A 932 -40.83 -16.21 36.18
N GLU A 933 -41.89 -15.46 35.90
CA GLU A 933 -43.21 -15.60 36.52
C GLU A 933 -44.23 -16.24 35.57
N LYS A 934 -43.81 -16.62 34.36
CA LYS A 934 -44.59 -17.41 33.41
C LYS A 934 -44.12 -18.87 33.45
N PRO A 935 -45.02 -19.86 33.55
CA PRO A 935 -44.64 -21.25 33.33
C PRO A 935 -44.26 -21.45 31.85
N PHE A 936 -43.25 -22.29 31.60
CA PHE A 936 -42.92 -22.74 30.25
C PHE A 936 -44.11 -23.45 29.59
N THR A 937 -44.32 -23.25 28.30
CA THR A 937 -45.33 -24.04 27.56
C THR A 937 -44.83 -25.46 27.31
N GLN A 938 -45.74 -26.39 27.03
CA GLN A 938 -45.34 -27.75 26.62
C GLN A 938 -44.54 -27.76 25.31
N GLU A 939 -44.72 -26.74 24.45
CA GLU A 939 -43.98 -26.60 23.20
C GLU A 939 -42.53 -26.16 23.47
N GLU A 940 -42.31 -25.16 24.35
CA GLU A 940 -40.97 -24.74 24.79
C GLU A 940 -40.19 -25.88 25.46
N LEU A 941 -40.89 -26.72 26.25
CA LEU A 941 -40.30 -27.91 26.87
C LEU A 941 -40.01 -29.04 25.86
N ALA A 942 -40.82 -29.17 24.81
CA ALA A 942 -40.60 -30.17 23.77
C ALA A 942 -39.36 -29.83 22.92
N GLU A 943 -39.19 -28.58 22.48
CA GLU A 943 -38.03 -28.16 21.68
C GLU A 943 -36.70 -28.38 22.40
N GLY A 944 -36.64 -28.11 23.71
CA GLY A 944 -35.44 -28.32 24.53
C GLY A 944 -34.98 -29.78 24.66
N SER A 945 -35.90 -30.75 24.48
CA SER A 945 -35.58 -32.19 24.60
C SER A 945 -34.91 -32.78 23.35
N GLY A 946 -35.05 -32.13 22.19
CA GLY A 946 -34.88 -32.75 20.88
C GLY A 946 -33.50 -32.65 20.21
N LYS A 947 -32.37 -32.61 20.96
CA LYS A 947 -31.03 -32.52 20.32
C LYS A 947 -29.78 -32.96 21.09
N GLN A 948 -29.86 -33.86 22.08
CA GLN A 948 -28.67 -34.58 22.56
C GLN A 948 -28.34 -35.76 21.64
N GLY A 949 -27.49 -35.54 20.63
CA GLY A 949 -27.20 -36.54 19.59
C GLY A 949 -26.23 -36.09 18.51
N GLY A 950 -25.14 -35.41 18.88
CA GLY A 950 -24.08 -34.96 17.98
C GLY A 950 -22.72 -35.11 18.64
N LYS A 951 -21.84 -35.92 18.05
CA LYS A 951 -20.56 -36.39 18.62
C LYS A 951 -19.67 -35.26 19.14
N ALA A 952 -19.01 -35.53 20.27
CA ALA A 952 -17.75 -34.90 20.64
C ALA A 952 -16.60 -35.36 19.72
#